data_AF-A0A7Y5FP90-F1
#
_entry.id   AF-A0A7Y5FP90-F1
#
_cell.length_a   1.000
_cell.length_b   1.000
_cell.length_c   1.000
_cell.angle_alpha   90.00
_cell.angle_beta   90.00
_cell.angle_gamma   90.00
#
_symmetry.space_group_name_H-M   'P 1'
#
loop_
_entity.id
_entity.type
_entity.pdbx_description
1 polymer ?
#
loop_
_entity_poly.entity_id
_entity_poly.type
_entity_poly.pdbx_seq_one_letter_code
_entity_poly.pdbx_strand_id
1 'polypeptide(L)'
;MRFTLLKFLLIISFLSLIPASIRSQADEKYLGVPVIKNYLPKEYKAHNQNWAIAEDSRGIMYFGNSGGLLEFDGYRWKLIAIPNSVVKSLAVDQSDNIFVGSADDLGYLKTGKDGTKSYISLLENLQDKAIGHVWHIYTLKDAVFFCTKSHIIRFRFPAGIGNKPEVTVWRPNSRFMVCYKADNRLFVQDKGSGLYTFEGEKLTFIRGSEIYARNMIVSVLPYDESGSKFLIADMVSGLKIYDGSSFTEFAPEAGKLLVRSKVYLPGAKLSDGSFAYGTALNGAVIISHGGKIRQIINTTTGLSDDGVLHVYARGRTLWLALENGIARVDYPSGINIYGRTAGLKGSVNDIKFYNGGLYIATTAGLFRLVNNQNNGYLSQFIKADPVNSQSWTLLTHKEDMLIAATTSLVIMRNRNYEVLDLPWRGIYTLCASVKNPGFIFAGLESGLGILRYREGRYELEGVIPDFSSTVRFIAEDDQGGLFLGTPFDGLFYVKQADWANPSSAVVNKVEMPLPPKQEFMVYMTGEGIAVTGGGRIFLKRKGSAGINEIDYPPDFAGKIKIQSLYDNGNGEWWIAAVNENKSVSVGILTISKNGTSDWKELSELKSAMDFQNENAVFMITAGNRKEEFWFGGADGVVSYNPSVNGLSVNNKSGYRAIIRSLAVNNDSILFEGDDRDIQKTGIGRVEIDPGYNSIRIEFASNGFNDGLEEFQYMLEGFDRDWSQWTAEYRKDYTNLSPGEYRFRLRVRGPDGRTGEESTLTFVVYPYLWQTIWAYLIYLLLFAGVIYIFVRYRVKYLEKKNLRLEQIIGERTKEISQQAEKLKEMDELKSRFFTNISHEFRTPLTLIMGQTENLISEANDGRIRQKLEMSYRNARRLLKLINQLLEISKIEAGKNTLTLSKVQIVPYLRQIFYNFESLAEQRGIELEFLQSVNSLTIFADKEKFEKIFNNLISNAVKFTPEGGKITLSIDENPGDAEKVQIRVKDTGAGIPENRIRYIFDRFYQVDRTQKSDIEGTGIGLALTRELTEIHEGTITASSKEGEGTEFLLEFRKGKSHFNREGIIYNYDEVQPGEDVMPLPAPEESGMEFQETSAVSLNEITPYDDREVVLITDDNADIRAYIKETLEGDYIIAEAENGINGLEAARKLIPDLIITDVMMPGMNGFEFSKEIKSDILTSHIP
;
A
#
# COMPACT_ATOMS: atom_id res chain seq x y z
N MET A 1 25.13 56.02 -70.86
CA MET A 1 25.42 54.72 -70.13
C MET A 1 25.79 54.98 -68.67
N ARG A 2 25.57 56.28 -68.24
CA ARG A 2 25.87 56.74 -66.87
C ARG A 2 24.59 57.26 -66.21
N PHE A 3 23.37 57.04 -66.98
CA PHE A 3 22.09 57.47 -66.36
C PHE A 3 21.18 56.26 -66.19
N THR A 4 21.69 55.00 -66.55
CA THR A 4 20.92 53.75 -66.35
C THR A 4 21.59 52.90 -65.28
N LEU A 5 22.76 53.38 -64.76
CA LEU A 5 23.46 52.65 -63.67
C LEU A 5 23.20 53.35 -62.34
N LEU A 6 22.64 54.61 -62.40
CA LEU A 6 22.30 55.33 -61.14
C LEU A 6 20.83 55.11 -60.79
N LYS A 7 19.99 54.58 -61.76
CA LYS A 7 18.58 54.20 -61.47
C LYS A 7 18.48 52.72 -61.08
N PHE A 8 19.61 51.94 -61.43
CA PHE A 8 19.70 50.52 -61.03
C PHE A 8 20.37 50.39 -59.66
N LEU A 9 21.14 51.49 -59.23
CA LEU A 9 21.78 51.44 -57.88
C LEU A 9 20.90 52.16 -56.86
N LEU A 10 19.84 52.91 -57.34
CA LEU A 10 18.89 53.57 -56.42
C LEU A 10 17.65 52.69 -56.22
N ILE A 11 17.47 51.63 -57.13
CA ILE A 11 16.37 50.65 -56.96
C ILE A 11 16.89 49.45 -56.15
N ILE A 12 18.30 49.30 -56.03
CA ILE A 12 18.90 48.24 -55.17
C ILE A 12 19.20 48.82 -53.79
N SER A 13 19.18 50.23 -53.66
CA SER A 13 19.36 50.84 -52.32
C SER A 13 17.99 51.16 -51.70
N PHE A 14 16.85 51.08 -52.61
CA PHE A 14 15.48 51.27 -52.07
C PHE A 14 14.82 49.91 -51.85
N LEU A 15 15.50 48.76 -52.38
CA LEU A 15 14.98 47.41 -52.05
C LEU A 15 15.82 46.79 -50.93
N SER A 16 16.88 47.53 -50.40
CA SER A 16 17.62 47.10 -49.19
C SER A 16 17.20 47.95 -47.98
N LEU A 17 16.13 48.81 -48.19
CA LEU A 17 15.56 49.55 -47.04
C LEU A 17 14.09 49.15 -46.87
N ILE A 18 13.69 47.91 -47.29
CA ILE A 18 12.45 47.35 -46.72
C ILE A 18 12.70 46.97 -45.26
N PRO A 19 12.13 47.67 -44.22
CA PRO A 19 12.45 47.54 -42.79
C PRO A 19 12.76 46.07 -42.43
N ALA A 20 14.05 45.53 -42.51
CA ALA A 20 14.51 44.58 -41.48
C ALA A 20 13.52 44.47 -40.32
N SER A 21 12.28 45.14 -40.36
CA SER A 21 11.33 44.96 -39.26
C SER A 21 10.29 43.89 -39.65
N ILE A 22 10.42 43.26 -40.95
CA ILE A 22 9.43 42.18 -41.18
C ILE A 22 10.17 40.84 -41.22
N ARG A 23 11.58 40.87 -41.25
CA ARG A 23 12.34 39.61 -41.08
C ARG A 23 12.77 39.43 -39.63
N SER A 24 12.52 40.46 -38.77
CA SER A 24 12.89 40.33 -37.34
C SER A 24 11.69 39.86 -36.52
N GLN A 25 10.46 39.67 -37.20
CA GLN A 25 9.33 39.15 -36.38
C GLN A 25 9.26 37.63 -36.51
N ALA A 26 10.09 36.99 -37.44
CA ALA A 26 9.99 35.54 -37.73
C ALA A 26 10.94 34.76 -36.82
N ASP A 27 11.47 35.47 -35.68
CA ASP A 27 12.32 34.69 -34.75
C ASP A 27 11.95 35.02 -33.31
N GLU A 28 10.62 35.37 -33.05
CA GLU A 28 10.30 35.72 -31.65
C GLU A 28 10.25 34.45 -30.80
N LYS A 29 11.32 34.22 -29.97
CA LYS A 29 11.34 33.07 -29.04
C LYS A 29 10.32 33.26 -27.92
N TYR A 30 9.20 32.43 -28.03
CA TYR A 30 8.21 32.50 -26.94
C TYR A 30 8.75 31.80 -25.69
N LEU A 31 8.56 32.49 -24.64
CA LEU A 31 9.12 31.92 -23.39
C LEU A 31 7.95 31.43 -22.52
N GLY A 32 7.97 30.13 -22.22
CA GLY A 32 6.94 29.54 -21.33
C GLY A 32 7.54 29.16 -19.98
N VAL A 33 6.66 28.62 -19.17
CA VAL A 33 7.09 28.19 -17.82
C VAL A 33 7.88 26.86 -17.94
N PRO A 34 9.10 26.89 -17.38
CA PRO A 34 9.84 25.62 -17.38
C PRO A 34 9.22 24.60 -16.41
N VAL A 35 9.69 23.41 -16.52
CA VAL A 35 9.18 22.39 -15.57
C VAL A 35 9.80 22.64 -14.19
N ILE A 36 8.82 22.91 -13.26
CA ILE A 36 9.28 23.24 -11.90
C ILE A 36 8.62 22.27 -10.91
N LYS A 37 9.50 21.67 -10.08
CA LYS A 37 8.96 20.90 -8.93
C LYS A 37 9.25 21.61 -7.61
N ASN A 38 8.07 21.87 -6.90
CA ASN A 38 8.22 22.53 -5.60
C ASN A 38 8.09 21.50 -4.46
N TYR A 39 9.12 21.51 -3.61
CA TYR A 39 9.03 20.71 -2.36
C TYR A 39 8.66 21.59 -1.16
N LEU A 40 7.45 21.29 -0.62
CA LEU A 40 6.95 22.14 0.49
C LEU A 40 7.42 21.57 1.83
N PRO A 41 7.51 22.41 2.86
CA PRO A 41 8.01 21.98 4.19
C PRO A 41 7.27 20.76 4.72
N LYS A 42 6.06 20.65 4.44
CA LYS A 42 5.32 19.47 4.94
C LYS A 42 5.88 18.17 4.34
N GLU A 43 6.44 18.25 3.13
CA GLU A 43 6.99 17.04 2.48
C GLU A 43 8.29 16.57 3.15
N TYR A 44 9.19 17.55 3.49
CA TYR A 44 10.47 17.06 4.08
C TYR A 44 10.43 17.19 5.60
N LYS A 45 9.22 17.58 6.17
CA LYS A 45 8.96 17.59 7.63
C LYS A 45 10.07 18.32 8.39
N ALA A 46 10.46 19.44 7.93
CA ALA A 46 11.46 20.30 8.60
C ALA A 46 11.07 21.77 8.44
N HIS A 47 11.84 22.66 9.01
CA HIS A 47 11.53 24.10 8.94
C HIS A 47 11.41 24.58 7.48
N ASN A 48 10.66 25.65 7.22
CA ASN A 48 10.32 26.08 5.85
C ASN A 48 11.49 26.83 5.19
N GLN A 49 12.43 27.35 6.03
CA GLN A 49 13.49 28.18 5.43
C GLN A 49 14.72 27.33 5.12
N ASN A 50 15.31 27.51 3.91
CA ASN A 50 16.48 26.74 3.45
C ASN A 50 17.57 27.70 2.94
N TRP A 51 18.81 27.48 3.38
CA TRP A 51 19.84 28.56 3.26
C TRP A 51 20.92 28.11 2.28
N ALA A 52 21.14 26.81 2.26
CA ALA A 52 22.31 26.43 1.44
C ALA A 52 22.04 25.07 0.80
N ILE A 53 22.72 24.90 -0.36
CA ILE A 53 22.55 23.63 -1.10
C ILE A 53 23.94 23.10 -1.45
N ALA A 54 24.06 21.74 -1.28
CA ALA A 54 25.33 21.11 -1.70
C ALA A 54 25.02 19.68 -2.18
N GLU A 55 25.95 19.26 -3.07
CA GLU A 55 25.76 17.89 -3.61
C GLU A 55 27.06 17.09 -3.45
N ASP A 56 26.83 15.86 -3.12
CA ASP A 56 28.07 15.04 -3.06
C ASP A 56 28.25 14.26 -4.35
N SER A 57 29.38 13.52 -4.51
CA SER A 57 29.76 12.89 -5.80
C SER A 57 28.78 11.77 -6.17
N ARG A 58 27.93 11.42 -5.21
CA ARG A 58 26.93 10.36 -5.49
C ARG A 58 25.64 10.96 -6.06
N GLY A 59 25.51 12.18 -6.00
CA GLY A 59 24.30 12.83 -6.55
C GLY A 59 23.27 13.10 -5.44
N ILE A 60 23.62 12.87 -4.12
CA ILE A 60 22.73 13.20 -3.00
C ILE A 60 22.79 14.70 -2.70
N MET A 61 21.58 15.19 -2.52
CA MET A 61 21.50 16.64 -2.28
C MET A 61 21.37 16.94 -0.77
N TYR A 62 22.08 17.97 -0.37
CA TYR A 62 21.98 18.43 1.03
C TYR A 62 21.51 19.88 1.07
N PHE A 63 20.63 20.04 2.12
CA PHE A 63 20.08 21.41 2.20
C PHE A 63 20.23 21.91 3.63
N GLY A 64 20.92 23.08 3.74
CA GLY A 64 20.95 23.74 5.06
C GLY A 64 19.58 24.32 5.43
N ASN A 65 19.03 23.83 6.49
CA ASN A 65 17.68 24.24 6.93
C ASN A 65 17.72 24.80 8.35
N SER A 66 16.78 25.69 8.55
CA SER A 66 16.79 26.33 9.88
C SER A 66 16.52 25.28 10.99
N GLY A 67 16.08 24.12 10.65
CA GLY A 67 15.76 23.06 11.62
C GLY A 67 16.88 22.01 11.66
N GLY A 68 17.98 22.14 10.85
CA GLY A 68 19.10 21.20 10.81
C GLY A 68 19.59 21.01 9.36
N LEU A 69 20.00 19.81 9.05
CA LEU A 69 20.53 19.53 7.70
C LEU A 69 19.64 18.48 7.01
N LEU A 70 19.14 18.89 5.86
CA LEU A 70 18.29 17.94 5.09
C LEU A 70 19.12 17.20 4.03
N GLU A 71 18.79 15.97 4.00
CA GLU A 71 19.40 15.10 2.99
C GLU A 71 18.31 14.57 2.05
N PHE A 72 18.66 14.69 0.74
CA PHE A 72 17.63 14.26 -0.22
C PHE A 72 18.28 13.39 -1.29
N ASP A 73 17.65 12.24 -1.50
CA ASP A 73 18.27 11.27 -2.42
C ASP A 73 17.41 11.10 -3.68
N GLY A 74 16.37 11.97 -3.81
CA GLY A 74 15.49 11.89 -5.02
C GLY A 74 14.11 11.35 -4.63
N TYR A 75 14.13 10.55 -3.56
CA TYR A 75 12.81 9.97 -3.17
C TYR A 75 12.51 10.30 -1.71
N ARG A 76 13.54 10.37 -0.86
CA ARG A 76 13.28 10.56 0.58
C ARG A 76 14.04 11.77 1.11
N TRP A 77 13.28 12.36 2.04
CA TRP A 77 13.93 13.45 2.79
C TRP A 77 14.32 12.95 4.19
N LYS A 78 15.54 13.33 4.54
CA LYS A 78 15.98 12.96 5.89
C LYS A 78 16.57 14.19 6.58
N LEU A 79 16.06 14.33 7.82
CA LEU A 79 16.59 15.48 8.60
C LEU A 79 17.67 14.98 9.57
N ILE A 80 18.87 15.52 9.37
CA ILE A 80 19.97 15.20 10.31
C ILE A 80 20.10 16.33 11.34
N ALA A 81 20.00 15.90 12.61
CA ALA A 81 19.97 16.92 13.70
C ALA A 81 21.37 17.52 13.91
N ILE A 82 21.41 18.83 13.94
CA ILE A 82 22.68 19.55 14.21
C ILE A 82 22.47 20.44 15.45
N PRO A 83 23.44 20.42 16.35
CA PRO A 83 23.35 21.25 17.57
C PRO A 83 23.31 22.75 17.23
N ASN A 84 22.28 23.50 17.72
CA ASN A 84 22.07 24.91 17.34
C ASN A 84 21.53 25.04 15.92
N SER A 85 20.40 24.61 15.57
CA SER A 85 19.46 24.07 14.58
C SER A 85 19.36 24.96 13.34
N VAL A 86 20.28 26.15 13.29
CA VAL A 86 20.12 26.86 11.99
C VAL A 86 21.38 26.63 11.14
N VAL A 87 21.24 25.77 10.19
CA VAL A 87 22.38 25.52 9.28
C VAL A 87 22.33 26.51 8.11
N LYS A 88 23.34 27.33 8.00
CA LYS A 88 23.28 28.45 7.03
C LYS A 88 24.21 28.17 5.85
N SER A 89 25.18 27.24 6.13
CA SER A 89 26.13 27.04 5.00
C SER A 89 26.59 25.57 4.99
N LEU A 90 26.96 25.12 3.71
CA LEU A 90 27.39 23.71 3.55
C LEU A 90 28.44 23.64 2.42
N ALA A 91 29.30 22.63 2.63
CA ALA A 91 30.26 22.38 1.53
C ALA A 91 30.67 20.91 1.56
N VAL A 92 30.81 20.43 0.33
CA VAL A 92 31.27 19.03 0.22
C VAL A 92 32.64 19.02 -0.46
N ASP A 93 33.59 18.22 0.19
CA ASP A 93 34.94 18.22 -0.44
C ASP A 93 35.07 17.05 -1.41
N GLN A 94 36.26 16.84 -2.02
CA GLN A 94 36.45 15.86 -3.11
C GLN A 94 36.35 14.43 -2.58
N SER A 95 36.49 14.31 -1.26
CA SER A 95 36.36 12.96 -0.68
C SER A 95 34.95 12.73 -0.14
N ASP A 96 33.98 13.67 -0.44
CA ASP A 96 32.56 13.57 -0.07
C ASP A 96 32.35 13.75 1.43
N ASN A 97 33.31 14.42 2.03
CA ASN A 97 33.02 14.89 3.41
C ASN A 97 32.11 16.13 3.40
N ILE A 98 31.12 16.03 4.31
CA ILE A 98 30.12 17.13 4.31
C ILE A 98 30.41 18.04 5.52
N PHE A 99 30.73 19.28 5.18
CA PHE A 99 31.01 20.26 6.25
C PHE A 99 29.79 21.15 6.47
N VAL A 100 29.58 21.34 7.78
CA VAL A 100 28.34 22.06 8.13
C VAL A 100 28.68 23.28 8.99
N GLY A 101 28.07 24.39 8.58
CA GLY A 101 28.23 25.61 9.40
C GLY A 101 26.88 26.05 9.97
N SER A 102 26.83 26.26 11.31
CA SER A 102 25.60 26.73 11.97
C SER A 102 25.90 27.96 12.82
N ALA A 103 24.73 28.40 13.56
CA ALA A 103 24.95 29.57 14.44
C ALA A 103 25.85 29.19 15.63
N ASP A 104 27.12 29.60 15.58
CA ASP A 104 28.10 29.49 16.70
C ASP A 104 28.70 28.08 16.73
N ASP A 105 28.50 27.31 15.70
CA ASP A 105 29.19 26.01 15.65
C ASP A 105 29.61 25.72 14.20
N LEU A 106 30.67 24.93 14.08
CA LEU A 106 31.13 24.47 12.76
C LEU A 106 31.72 23.06 12.90
N GLY A 107 31.39 22.28 11.83
CA GLY A 107 31.90 20.90 11.92
C GLY A 107 31.64 20.13 10.62
N TYR A 108 31.62 18.82 10.78
CA TYR A 108 31.38 17.99 9.58
C TYR A 108 30.60 16.74 9.97
N LEU A 109 30.09 16.05 8.93
CA LEU A 109 29.32 14.82 9.21
C LEU A 109 30.27 13.62 9.12
N LYS A 110 30.17 12.88 10.23
CA LYS A 110 30.99 11.65 10.28
C LYS A 110 30.06 10.44 10.06
N THR A 111 30.56 9.55 9.20
CA THR A 111 29.74 8.35 8.94
C THR A 111 30.18 7.21 9.86
N GLY A 112 29.16 6.75 10.70
CA GLY A 112 29.44 5.64 11.63
C GLY A 112 29.62 4.32 10.89
N LYS A 113 29.90 3.19 11.69
CA LYS A 113 30.11 1.84 11.12
C LYS A 113 28.81 1.31 10.50
N ASP A 114 27.74 1.78 10.98
CA ASP A 114 26.43 1.31 10.48
C ASP A 114 25.93 2.22 9.35
N GLY A 115 26.80 3.23 8.92
CA GLY A 115 26.43 4.07 7.76
C GLY A 115 25.63 5.32 8.19
N THR A 116 25.27 5.42 9.49
CA THR A 116 24.53 6.62 9.96
C THR A 116 25.49 7.81 10.10
N LYS A 117 24.90 8.96 9.72
CA LYS A 117 25.75 10.19 9.77
C LYS A 117 25.44 10.97 11.05
N SER A 118 26.57 11.28 11.69
CA SER A 118 26.41 12.15 12.89
C SER A 118 27.32 13.37 12.79
N TYR A 119 26.83 14.39 13.41
CA TYR A 119 27.56 15.68 13.33
C TYR A 119 28.66 15.72 14.39
N ILE A 120 29.90 16.12 13.89
CA ILE A 120 31.03 16.32 14.83
C ILE A 120 31.45 17.80 14.77
N SER A 121 31.46 18.38 16.05
CA SER A 121 31.81 19.81 16.11
C SER A 121 33.34 19.99 16.11
N LEU A 122 33.77 21.01 15.39
CA LEU A 122 35.23 21.31 15.38
C LEU A 122 35.53 22.52 16.28
N LEU A 123 34.60 22.92 17.00
CA LEU A 123 34.74 24.14 17.83
C LEU A 123 35.81 23.91 18.91
N GLU A 124 36.03 22.65 19.27
CA GLU A 124 36.98 22.37 20.36
C GLU A 124 38.43 22.57 19.89
N ASN A 125 38.59 22.69 18.61
CA ASN A 125 39.96 22.88 18.08
C ASN A 125 40.34 24.35 17.97
N LEU A 126 39.39 25.19 18.42
CA LEU A 126 39.70 26.63 18.32
C LEU A 126 39.92 27.21 19.71
N GLN A 127 40.86 28.23 19.76
CA GLN A 127 41.08 28.91 21.07
C GLN A 127 39.90 29.81 21.43
N ASP A 128 39.29 30.53 20.39
CA ASP A 128 38.09 31.37 20.58
C ASP A 128 36.84 30.61 20.11
N LYS A 129 35.96 30.42 21.12
CA LYS A 129 34.80 29.56 20.75
C LYS A 129 33.61 30.43 20.29
N ALA A 130 33.75 31.75 20.49
CA ALA A 130 32.68 32.63 19.97
C ALA A 130 32.97 33.05 18.52
N ILE A 131 32.50 32.27 17.64
CA ILE A 131 32.89 32.53 16.23
C ILE A 131 31.70 33.11 15.48
N GLY A 132 30.46 33.22 16.15
CA GLY A 132 29.27 33.76 15.45
C GLY A 132 28.73 32.79 14.40
N HIS A 133 28.01 33.43 13.38
CA HIS A 133 27.39 32.57 12.34
C HIS A 133 28.42 32.24 11.25
N VAL A 134 28.37 30.97 11.02
CA VAL A 134 29.20 30.61 9.86
C VAL A 134 28.37 30.80 8.58
N TRP A 135 28.66 31.81 7.82
CA TRP A 135 27.77 32.20 6.70
C TRP A 135 28.17 31.45 5.42
N HIS A 136 29.54 30.96 5.39
CA HIS A 136 29.93 30.27 4.14
C HIS A 136 31.07 29.28 4.45
N ILE A 137 30.98 28.23 3.58
CA ILE A 137 32.05 27.22 3.69
C ILE A 137 32.55 26.92 2.27
N TYR A 138 33.85 26.95 2.17
CA TYR A 138 34.40 26.60 0.85
C TYR A 138 35.52 25.58 1.02
N THR A 139 35.54 24.65 0.06
CA THR A 139 36.64 23.66 0.08
C THR A 139 37.59 23.95 -1.09
N LEU A 140 38.83 24.11 -0.70
CA LEU A 140 39.88 24.32 -1.73
C LEU A 140 41.02 23.33 -1.49
N LYS A 141 41.25 22.48 -2.56
CA LYS A 141 42.33 21.47 -2.49
C LYS A 141 42.16 20.61 -1.23
N ASP A 142 43.13 20.66 -0.22
CA ASP A 142 43.04 19.73 0.94
C ASP A 142 42.59 20.49 2.19
N ALA A 143 41.92 21.71 1.98
CA ALA A 143 41.55 22.47 3.19
C ALA A 143 40.09 22.94 3.07
N VAL A 144 39.56 23.17 4.23
CA VAL A 144 38.18 23.74 4.27
C VAL A 144 38.19 25.08 5.02
N PHE A 145 37.46 26.05 4.43
CA PHE A 145 37.45 27.41 5.00
C PHE A 145 36.04 27.70 5.54
N PHE A 146 36.03 28.05 6.83
CA PHE A 146 34.77 28.53 7.44
C PHE A 146 34.80 30.05 7.60
N CYS A 147 33.83 30.67 6.97
CA CYS A 147 33.88 32.15 6.89
C CYS A 147 32.78 32.74 7.79
N THR A 148 33.26 33.49 8.74
CA THR A 148 32.33 34.26 9.62
C THR A 148 32.60 35.75 9.52
N LYS A 149 31.75 36.57 10.21
CA LYS A 149 32.00 38.03 10.14
C LYS A 149 33.19 38.43 11.01
N SER A 150 33.56 37.52 11.89
CA SER A 150 34.67 37.91 12.80
C SER A 150 35.95 37.14 12.45
N HIS A 151 35.80 35.94 11.81
CA HIS A 151 37.01 35.13 11.58
C HIS A 151 36.87 34.41 10.23
N ILE A 152 38.03 34.22 9.61
CA ILE A 152 38.12 33.18 8.57
C ILE A 152 38.98 32.04 9.12
N ILE A 153 38.31 30.88 9.10
CA ILE A 153 39.01 29.76 9.78
C ILE A 153 39.28 28.67 8.72
N ARG A 154 40.51 28.27 8.79
CA ARG A 154 40.89 27.21 7.82
C ARG A 154 41.31 25.96 8.59
N PHE A 155 40.68 24.81 8.07
CA PHE A 155 41.09 23.52 8.62
C PHE A 155 41.75 22.67 7.52
N ARG A 156 42.93 22.05 7.97
CA ARG A 156 43.58 21.06 7.09
C ARG A 156 43.72 19.74 7.85
N PHE A 157 43.38 18.70 7.06
CA PHE A 157 43.43 17.39 7.74
C PHE A 157 44.48 16.51 7.06
N PRO A 158 45.76 16.64 7.39
CA PRO A 158 46.82 15.89 6.69
C PRO A 158 46.75 14.39 7.00
N ALA A 159 46.28 14.08 8.27
CA ALA A 159 46.23 12.65 8.65
C ALA A 159 44.82 12.10 8.41
N GLY A 160 43.96 12.89 7.67
CA GLY A 160 42.59 12.45 7.35
C GLY A 160 41.57 13.00 8.35
N ILE A 161 40.31 13.03 7.95
CA ILE A 161 39.21 13.55 8.78
C ILE A 161 39.01 12.64 10.00
N GLY A 162 38.88 13.25 11.22
CA GLY A 162 38.75 12.45 12.47
C GLY A 162 39.98 12.63 13.35
N ASN A 163 41.07 13.05 12.69
CA ASN A 163 42.30 13.35 13.47
C ASN A 163 42.43 14.86 13.73
N LYS A 164 43.39 15.18 14.66
CA LYS A 164 43.55 16.61 14.98
C LYS A 164 43.96 17.42 13.72
N PRO A 165 43.15 18.49 13.44
CA PRO A 165 43.42 19.26 12.23
C PRO A 165 44.45 20.38 12.48
N GLU A 166 45.11 20.78 11.37
CA GLU A 166 45.84 22.06 11.41
C GLU A 166 44.89 23.25 11.19
N VAL A 167 45.05 24.25 12.16
CA VAL A 167 44.02 25.32 12.10
C VAL A 167 44.76 26.66 11.90
N THR A 168 44.25 27.39 10.92
CA THR A 168 44.73 28.78 10.75
C THR A 168 43.52 29.75 10.79
N VAL A 169 43.77 30.89 11.60
CA VAL A 169 42.63 31.82 11.75
C VAL A 169 43.09 33.22 11.32
N TRP A 170 42.24 33.81 10.48
CA TRP A 170 42.53 35.20 10.05
C TRP A 170 41.46 36.14 10.66
N ARG A 171 41.99 37.39 11.06
CA ARG A 171 41.05 38.39 11.62
C ARG A 171 41.02 39.62 10.70
N PRO A 172 39.76 40.10 10.66
CA PRO A 172 39.63 41.25 9.75
C PRO A 172 40.26 42.52 10.35
N ASN A 173 40.57 43.48 9.46
CA ASN A 173 40.95 44.81 10.00
C ASN A 173 39.79 45.47 10.74
N SER A 174 38.60 45.36 10.18
CA SER A 174 37.37 45.85 10.87
C SER A 174 36.38 44.69 11.04
N ARG A 175 35.76 44.33 10.03
CA ARG A 175 34.79 43.22 10.09
C ARG A 175 34.66 42.58 8.69
N PHE A 176 34.79 41.20 8.69
CA PHE A 176 34.57 40.54 7.39
C PHE A 176 33.08 40.60 7.01
N MET A 177 32.84 40.81 5.79
CA MET A 177 31.42 40.86 5.35
C MET A 177 31.07 39.52 4.70
N VAL A 178 31.63 39.21 3.51
CA VAL A 178 31.25 37.93 2.87
C VAL A 178 32.51 37.35 2.21
N CYS A 179 32.48 35.97 2.12
CA CYS A 179 33.56 35.26 1.38
C CYS A 179 33.00 34.61 0.12
N TYR A 180 33.92 34.65 -0.93
CA TYR A 180 33.42 34.12 -2.22
C TYR A 180 34.48 33.18 -2.81
N LYS A 181 33.84 32.22 -3.44
CA LYS A 181 34.79 31.36 -4.19
C LYS A 181 34.46 31.44 -5.69
N ALA A 182 35.52 31.79 -6.36
CA ALA A 182 35.39 31.73 -7.82
C ALA A 182 36.63 31.05 -8.42
N ASP A 183 36.31 29.83 -9.03
CA ASP A 183 37.39 28.95 -9.54
C ASP A 183 38.28 28.48 -8.37
N ASN A 184 39.53 28.60 -8.36
CA ASN A 184 40.37 28.11 -7.26
C ASN A 184 40.89 29.27 -6.40
N ARG A 185 40.04 30.38 -6.39
CA ARG A 185 40.49 31.55 -5.59
C ARG A 185 39.39 31.93 -4.60
N LEU A 186 39.85 32.37 -3.48
CA LEU A 186 38.87 32.84 -2.48
C LEU A 186 38.97 34.36 -2.32
N PHE A 187 37.85 34.98 -2.40
CA PHE A 187 37.79 36.45 -2.19
C PHE A 187 37.11 36.75 -0.85
N VAL A 188 37.77 37.69 -0.20
CA VAL A 188 37.18 38.07 1.10
C VAL A 188 36.97 39.60 1.12
N GLN A 189 35.75 39.89 1.52
CA GLN A 189 35.48 41.35 1.60
C GLN A 189 35.59 41.81 3.06
N ASP A 190 36.40 42.86 3.21
CA ASP A 190 36.53 43.50 4.53
C ASP A 190 35.83 44.87 4.54
N LYS A 191 34.99 44.97 5.63
CA LYS A 191 34.32 46.29 5.72
C LYS A 191 35.32 47.43 5.94
N GLY A 192 35.25 48.51 5.04
CA GLY A 192 36.12 49.71 5.29
C GLY A 192 37.37 49.66 4.39
N SER A 193 37.75 48.45 3.85
CA SER A 193 38.98 48.40 3.03
C SER A 193 38.66 47.97 1.59
N GLY A 194 37.91 46.96 1.41
CA GLY A 194 37.55 46.49 0.05
C GLY A 194 37.74 44.96 -0.05
N LEU A 195 38.21 44.43 -1.25
CA LEU A 195 38.27 42.98 -1.49
C LEU A 195 39.70 42.47 -1.35
N TYR A 196 39.82 41.29 -0.74
CA TYR A 196 41.13 40.62 -0.57
C TYR A 196 41.08 39.23 -1.23
N THR A 197 42.24 38.78 -1.60
CA THR A 197 42.33 37.39 -2.07
C THR A 197 43.53 36.71 -1.40
N PHE A 198 43.44 35.38 -1.45
CA PHE A 198 44.54 34.65 -0.78
C PHE A 198 45.68 34.40 -1.78
N GLU A 199 46.86 34.95 -1.49
CA GLU A 199 48.11 34.53 -2.17
C GLU A 199 49.01 33.78 -1.18
N GLY A 200 49.04 32.37 -1.40
CA GLY A 200 49.68 31.51 -0.36
C GLY A 200 48.86 31.51 0.94
N GLU A 201 49.46 32.03 2.13
CA GLU A 201 48.73 32.02 3.44
C GLU A 201 48.46 33.46 3.89
N LYS A 202 48.60 34.44 2.88
CA LYS A 202 48.40 35.84 3.31
C LYS A 202 47.23 36.45 2.51
N LEU A 203 46.52 37.28 3.26
CA LEU A 203 45.43 38.03 2.57
C LEU A 203 46.01 39.27 1.88
N THR A 204 45.87 39.23 0.51
CA THR A 204 46.40 40.38 -0.27
C THR A 204 45.24 41.23 -0.83
N PHE A 205 45.46 42.55 -0.65
CA PHE A 205 44.41 43.51 -1.07
C PHE A 205 44.36 43.60 -2.60
N ILE A 206 43.10 43.63 -3.12
CA ILE A 206 42.93 43.76 -4.59
C ILE A 206 42.80 45.25 -4.95
N ARG A 207 43.76 45.70 -5.70
CA ARG A 207 43.80 47.15 -6.02
C ARG A 207 42.56 47.54 -6.83
N GLY A 208 41.95 48.71 -6.47
CA GLY A 208 40.76 49.20 -7.23
C GLY A 208 39.45 48.72 -6.60
N SER A 209 39.65 47.86 -5.51
CA SER A 209 38.41 47.29 -4.92
C SER A 209 37.96 48.12 -3.73
N GLU A 210 38.43 49.47 -3.64
CA GLU A 210 38.03 50.33 -2.50
C GLU A 210 36.55 50.70 -2.61
N ILE A 211 36.06 50.57 -3.79
CA ILE A 211 34.64 50.91 -4.00
C ILE A 211 33.75 49.94 -3.23
N TYR A 212 34.38 48.79 -2.82
CA TYR A 212 33.55 47.81 -2.09
C TYR A 212 33.86 47.85 -0.60
N ALA A 213 34.43 48.96 -0.26
CA ALA A 213 34.68 49.12 1.18
C ALA A 213 33.35 49.32 1.92
N ARG A 214 32.32 49.91 1.15
CA ARG A 214 31.02 50.14 1.83
C ARG A 214 29.91 49.34 1.14
N ASN A 215 30.19 48.98 -0.11
CA ASN A 215 29.14 48.27 -0.85
C ASN A 215 29.29 46.74 -0.66
N MET A 216 28.15 46.15 -0.35
CA MET A 216 28.23 44.70 -0.07
C MET A 216 28.13 43.91 -1.39
N ILE A 217 29.11 43.02 -1.53
CA ILE A 217 29.11 42.12 -2.71
C ILE A 217 28.28 40.88 -2.35
N VAL A 218 27.48 40.53 -3.38
CA VAL A 218 26.60 39.38 -3.05
C VAL A 218 27.08 38.13 -3.81
N SER A 219 27.78 38.39 -4.92
CA SER A 219 28.20 37.18 -5.69
C SER A 219 29.45 37.52 -6.52
N VAL A 220 30.34 36.51 -6.57
CA VAL A 220 31.50 36.58 -7.47
C VAL A 220 31.56 35.30 -8.29
N LEU A 221 31.40 35.48 -9.66
CA LEU A 221 31.39 34.28 -10.52
C LEU A 221 32.44 34.43 -11.63
N PRO A 222 32.99 33.30 -12.02
CA PRO A 222 33.89 33.37 -13.17
C PRO A 222 33.15 33.83 -14.45
N TYR A 223 33.77 34.78 -15.17
CA TYR A 223 33.10 35.33 -16.37
C TYR A 223 33.69 34.67 -17.62
N ASP A 224 35.05 34.42 -17.63
CA ASP A 224 35.65 33.81 -18.83
C ASP A 224 36.33 32.49 -18.43
N GLU A 225 36.65 31.72 -19.42
CA GLU A 225 37.21 30.37 -19.17
C GLU A 225 38.68 30.46 -18.77
N SER A 226 39.28 31.61 -19.03
CA SER A 226 40.73 31.80 -18.74
C SER A 226 40.98 31.98 -17.24
N GLY A 227 39.80 32.23 -16.48
CA GLY A 227 39.92 32.44 -15.02
C GLY A 227 40.51 33.80 -14.67
N SER A 228 40.46 34.70 -15.62
CA SER A 228 41.13 36.00 -15.35
C SER A 228 40.07 37.09 -15.13
N LYS A 229 38.81 36.81 -15.54
CA LYS A 229 37.77 37.84 -15.36
C LYS A 229 36.64 37.28 -14.49
N PHE A 230 36.15 38.22 -13.65
CA PHE A 230 35.12 37.75 -12.71
C PHE A 230 33.92 38.69 -12.77
N LEU A 231 32.77 38.07 -12.69
CA LEU A 231 31.52 38.86 -12.65
C LEU A 231 31.10 39.11 -11.20
N ILE A 232 30.96 40.41 -10.93
CA ILE A 232 30.69 40.78 -9.54
C ILE A 232 29.28 41.40 -9.49
N ALA A 233 28.51 40.83 -8.57
CA ALA A 233 27.18 41.44 -8.32
C ALA A 233 27.14 42.07 -6.92
N ASP A 234 26.64 43.39 -6.86
CA ASP A 234 26.60 44.06 -5.54
C ASP A 234 25.21 44.67 -5.33
N MET A 235 24.87 45.06 -4.06
CA MET A 235 23.49 45.45 -3.69
C MET A 235 23.23 46.92 -4.05
N VAL A 236 24.32 47.59 -4.52
CA VAL A 236 24.08 49.04 -4.78
C VAL A 236 24.26 49.30 -6.28
N SER A 237 25.30 48.83 -6.88
CA SER A 237 25.66 49.26 -8.26
C SER A 237 25.23 48.16 -9.25
N GLY A 238 24.85 47.00 -8.87
CA GLY A 238 24.32 45.92 -9.73
C GLY A 238 25.45 44.98 -10.17
N LEU A 239 25.78 44.94 -11.61
CA LEU A 239 26.74 43.93 -12.12
C LEU A 239 27.97 44.64 -12.70
N LYS A 240 29.14 44.04 -12.35
CA LYS A 240 30.42 44.58 -12.89
C LYS A 240 31.34 43.41 -13.25
N ILE A 241 32.27 43.72 -14.20
CA ILE A 241 33.30 42.71 -14.52
C ILE A 241 34.66 43.17 -14.00
N TYR A 242 35.24 42.22 -13.32
CA TYR A 242 36.61 42.49 -12.85
C TYR A 242 37.61 41.75 -13.74
N ASP A 243 38.53 42.47 -14.36
CA ASP A 243 39.46 41.83 -15.32
C ASP A 243 40.84 41.67 -14.70
N GLY A 244 40.97 41.85 -13.32
CA GLY A 244 42.29 41.69 -12.66
C GLY A 244 42.89 43.03 -12.26
N SER A 245 42.36 44.04 -12.96
CA SER A 245 42.96 45.34 -12.58
C SER A 245 41.87 46.38 -12.30
N SER A 246 40.70 46.25 -13.08
CA SER A 246 39.68 47.32 -12.90
C SER A 246 38.29 46.68 -12.90
N PHE A 247 37.32 47.50 -12.36
CA PHE A 247 35.91 47.06 -12.34
C PHE A 247 35.10 47.89 -13.35
N THR A 248 34.44 47.14 -14.27
CA THR A 248 33.67 47.87 -15.30
C THR A 248 32.20 47.43 -15.22
N GLU A 249 31.31 48.50 -15.48
CA GLU A 249 29.86 48.18 -15.44
C GLU A 249 29.48 47.17 -16.52
N PHE A 250 28.54 46.21 -16.08
CA PHE A 250 28.10 45.15 -17.01
C PHE A 250 26.58 44.98 -16.88
N ALA A 251 25.92 45.00 -18.00
CA ALA A 251 24.46 44.76 -18.08
C ALA A 251 23.70 45.63 -17.07
N PRO A 252 23.62 46.93 -17.31
CA PRO A 252 23.03 47.89 -16.35
C PRO A 252 21.55 47.59 -16.10
N GLU A 253 20.84 47.16 -17.16
CA GLU A 253 19.40 46.88 -16.94
C GLU A 253 19.21 45.69 -16.01
N ALA A 254 19.91 44.62 -16.30
CA ALA A 254 19.81 43.44 -15.40
C ALA A 254 20.33 43.77 -13.99
N GLY A 255 21.44 44.52 -13.96
CA GLY A 255 21.98 44.94 -12.65
C GLY A 255 20.98 45.73 -11.82
N LYS A 256 20.24 46.69 -12.43
CA LYS A 256 19.24 47.49 -11.67
C LYS A 256 18.11 46.59 -11.16
N LEU A 257 17.76 45.68 -12.02
CA LEU A 257 16.69 44.77 -11.57
C LEU A 257 17.15 43.95 -10.36
N LEU A 258 18.34 43.42 -10.41
CA LEU A 258 18.84 42.63 -9.27
C LEU A 258 18.90 43.48 -7.99
N VAL A 259 19.28 44.73 -8.13
CA VAL A 259 19.36 45.58 -6.93
C VAL A 259 17.96 45.84 -6.39
N ARG A 260 17.02 46.14 -7.27
CA ARG A 260 15.65 46.43 -6.81
C ARG A 260 15.01 45.18 -6.21
N SER A 261 15.52 44.01 -6.76
CA SER A 261 14.88 42.77 -6.28
C SER A 261 15.66 42.22 -5.07
N LYS A 262 16.60 42.91 -4.55
CA LYS A 262 17.44 42.53 -3.39
C LYS A 262 18.09 41.16 -3.62
N VAL A 263 19.09 41.18 -4.48
CA VAL A 263 19.77 39.93 -4.88
C VAL A 263 20.45 39.31 -3.65
N TYR A 264 20.37 37.89 -3.62
CA TYR A 264 21.00 37.16 -2.50
C TYR A 264 22.21 36.36 -3.02
N LEU A 265 22.96 35.85 -2.08
CA LEU A 265 24.24 35.17 -2.42
C LEU A 265 24.08 33.66 -2.21
N PRO A 266 24.98 32.87 -2.87
CA PRO A 266 25.71 33.23 -4.10
C PRO A 266 24.89 32.92 -5.36
N GLY A 267 25.23 33.68 -6.49
CA GLY A 267 24.70 33.29 -7.82
C GLY A 267 25.40 32.02 -8.35
N ALA A 268 24.86 31.51 -9.49
CA ALA A 268 25.47 30.30 -10.09
C ALA A 268 25.63 30.48 -11.60
N LYS A 269 26.84 29.96 -12.05
CA LYS A 269 27.03 29.92 -13.52
C LYS A 269 26.39 28.65 -14.10
N LEU A 270 25.67 28.83 -15.22
CA LEU A 270 24.91 27.69 -15.77
C LEU A 270 25.70 27.05 -16.91
N SER A 271 25.28 25.88 -17.34
CA SER A 271 26.03 25.09 -18.35
C SER A 271 26.06 25.78 -19.71
N ASP A 272 25.05 26.61 -19.97
CA ASP A 272 25.04 27.29 -21.28
C ASP A 272 25.80 28.62 -21.22
N GLY A 273 26.47 28.89 -20.01
CA GLY A 273 27.29 30.12 -19.89
C GLY A 273 26.49 31.25 -19.23
N SER A 274 25.19 31.10 -19.08
CA SER A 274 24.38 32.15 -18.41
C SER A 274 24.60 32.13 -16.90
N PHE A 275 23.95 33.21 -16.30
CA PHE A 275 24.14 33.35 -14.85
C PHE A 275 22.77 33.39 -14.16
N ALA A 276 22.73 32.61 -13.01
CA ALA A 276 21.47 32.64 -12.23
C ALA A 276 21.68 33.29 -10.87
N TYR A 277 20.66 34.17 -10.56
CA TYR A 277 20.77 34.89 -9.26
C TYR A 277 19.44 34.75 -8.51
N GLY A 278 19.60 34.34 -7.27
CA GLY A 278 18.41 34.34 -6.40
C GLY A 278 18.16 35.72 -5.79
N THR A 279 16.85 36.05 -5.71
CA THR A 279 16.54 37.36 -5.13
C THR A 279 15.47 37.20 -4.03
N ALA A 280 15.33 38.26 -3.23
CA ALA A 280 14.37 38.18 -2.11
C ALA A 280 12.95 38.48 -2.60
N LEU A 281 12.84 39.26 -3.74
CA LEU A 281 11.48 39.74 -4.06
C LEU A 281 11.04 39.21 -5.42
N ASN A 282 11.98 38.63 -6.25
CA ASN A 282 11.53 38.33 -7.63
C ASN A 282 12.00 36.94 -8.04
N GLY A 283 12.17 36.12 -7.02
CA GLY A 283 12.56 34.72 -7.36
C GLY A 283 13.98 34.63 -7.93
N ALA A 284 14.14 33.71 -8.96
CA ALA A 284 15.47 33.55 -9.58
C ALA A 284 15.52 34.24 -10.94
N VAL A 285 16.62 35.02 -11.10
CA VAL A 285 16.77 35.82 -12.34
C VAL A 285 17.92 35.20 -13.16
N ILE A 286 17.61 34.90 -14.46
CA ILE A 286 18.64 34.30 -15.33
C ILE A 286 19.13 35.34 -16.35
N ILE A 287 20.43 35.48 -16.34
CA ILE A 287 21.02 36.52 -17.20
C ILE A 287 22.00 35.86 -18.16
N SER A 288 21.84 36.16 -19.46
CA SER A 288 22.74 35.57 -20.46
C SER A 288 24.19 36.03 -20.27
N HIS A 289 25.05 35.31 -20.97
CA HIS A 289 26.48 35.70 -20.88
C HIS A 289 26.68 37.14 -21.38
N GLY A 290 25.84 37.63 -22.32
CA GLY A 290 25.93 38.98 -22.91
C GLY A 290 25.22 40.04 -22.06
N GLY A 291 24.52 39.57 -20.97
CA GLY A 291 23.99 40.60 -20.05
C GLY A 291 22.50 40.84 -20.27
N LYS A 292 21.84 39.99 -21.10
CA LYS A 292 20.38 40.15 -21.30
C LYS A 292 19.63 39.24 -20.33
N ILE A 293 18.48 39.81 -19.83
CA ILE A 293 17.66 38.98 -18.94
C ILE A 293 16.91 37.94 -19.79
N ARG A 294 17.15 36.64 -19.43
CA ARG A 294 16.54 35.58 -20.27
C ARG A 294 15.20 35.13 -19.67
N GLN A 295 15.27 35.09 -18.35
CA GLN A 295 14.03 34.58 -17.73
C GLN A 295 14.04 34.89 -16.22
N ILE A 296 12.78 35.14 -15.73
CA ILE A 296 12.63 35.28 -14.25
C ILE A 296 11.68 34.17 -13.76
N ILE A 297 12.30 33.36 -12.85
CA ILE A 297 11.48 32.26 -12.27
C ILE A 297 10.99 32.68 -10.87
N ASN A 298 9.67 32.92 -10.80
CA ASN A 298 9.08 33.36 -9.50
C ASN A 298 7.70 32.76 -9.31
N THR A 299 6.91 33.27 -8.40
CA THR A 299 5.61 32.64 -8.06
C THR A 299 4.65 32.75 -9.23
N THR A 300 4.82 33.77 -10.05
CA THR A 300 3.94 33.87 -11.23
C THR A 300 4.32 32.84 -12.29
N THR A 301 5.57 32.29 -12.14
CA THR A 301 6.00 31.32 -13.18
C THR A 301 5.99 29.92 -12.58
N GLY A 302 5.49 29.80 -11.33
CA GLY A 302 5.28 28.41 -10.85
C GLY A 302 6.06 28.12 -9.56
N LEU A 303 6.90 29.07 -9.12
CA LEU A 303 7.63 28.83 -7.85
C LEU A 303 6.68 28.99 -6.66
N SER A 304 6.97 28.29 -5.58
CA SER A 304 6.09 28.38 -4.40
C SER A 304 6.36 29.65 -3.59
N ASP A 305 7.58 30.27 -3.71
CA ASP A 305 7.93 31.51 -2.99
C ASP A 305 8.94 32.31 -3.82
N ASP A 306 8.82 33.67 -3.66
CA ASP A 306 9.70 34.53 -4.48
C ASP A 306 11.07 34.70 -3.82
N GLY A 307 11.12 34.42 -2.53
CA GLY A 307 12.42 34.58 -1.83
C GLY A 307 13.37 33.40 -2.09
N VAL A 308 14.38 33.65 -2.93
CA VAL A 308 15.38 32.59 -3.21
C VAL A 308 16.70 32.93 -2.50
N LEU A 309 17.05 32.09 -1.51
CA LEU A 309 18.23 32.41 -0.66
C LEU A 309 19.50 31.82 -1.26
N HIS A 310 19.36 30.69 -2.00
CA HIS A 310 20.57 30.08 -2.60
C HIS A 310 20.18 29.37 -3.90
N VAL A 311 21.07 29.56 -4.91
CA VAL A 311 20.86 28.88 -6.21
C VAL A 311 22.03 27.92 -6.44
N TYR A 312 21.59 26.69 -6.80
CA TYR A 312 22.63 25.68 -7.08
C TYR A 312 22.36 25.06 -8.45
N ALA A 313 23.42 25.18 -9.31
CA ALA A 313 23.24 24.66 -10.68
C ALA A 313 23.90 23.27 -10.80
N ARG A 314 23.08 22.38 -11.26
CA ARG A 314 23.53 21.00 -11.56
C ARG A 314 23.15 20.62 -12.99
N GLY A 315 24.22 20.50 -13.86
CA GLY A 315 23.87 20.20 -15.27
C GLY A 315 22.73 21.09 -15.79
N ARG A 316 21.56 20.47 -16.12
CA ARG A 316 20.41 21.25 -16.66
C ARG A 316 19.34 21.44 -15.58
N THR A 317 19.72 21.24 -14.38
CA THR A 317 18.75 21.45 -13.28
C THR A 317 19.25 22.54 -12.33
N LEU A 318 18.27 23.34 -11.97
CA LEU A 318 18.57 24.37 -10.96
C LEU A 318 17.82 24.04 -9.67
N TRP A 319 18.61 23.95 -8.64
CA TRP A 319 17.96 23.84 -7.31
C TRP A 319 17.93 25.19 -6.59
N LEU A 320 16.74 25.42 -6.07
CA LEU A 320 16.59 26.74 -5.41
C LEU A 320 16.19 26.51 -3.95
N ALA A 321 17.03 27.08 -3.09
CA ALA A 321 16.62 27.12 -1.67
C ALA A 321 15.77 28.36 -1.41
N LEU A 322 14.53 28.10 -1.03
CA LEU A 322 13.57 29.23 -0.94
C LEU A 322 13.36 29.59 0.54
N GLU A 323 12.79 30.77 0.77
CA GLU A 323 12.42 31.15 2.15
C GLU A 323 11.36 30.21 2.70
N ASN A 324 10.59 29.74 1.76
CA ASN A 324 9.55 28.75 2.15
C ASN A 324 9.55 27.59 1.14
N GLY A 325 10.37 26.62 1.41
CA GLY A 325 10.35 25.41 0.55
C GLY A 325 11.63 25.29 -0.28
N ILE A 326 11.63 24.29 -1.15
CA ILE A 326 12.75 24.01 -2.08
C ILE A 326 12.15 23.75 -3.46
N ALA A 327 12.93 24.29 -4.44
CA ALA A 327 12.36 24.05 -5.78
C ALA A 327 13.47 23.55 -6.72
N ARG A 328 12.96 22.68 -7.54
CA ARG A 328 13.85 22.21 -8.64
C ARG A 328 13.30 22.69 -9.99
N VAL A 329 14.29 23.22 -10.75
CA VAL A 329 13.84 23.82 -12.02
C VAL A 329 14.72 23.25 -13.15
N ASP A 330 14.00 22.76 -14.20
CA ASP A 330 14.77 22.32 -15.39
C ASP A 330 15.12 23.52 -16.28
N TYR A 331 16.49 23.78 -16.27
CA TYR A 331 16.92 24.93 -17.11
C TYR A 331 18.30 24.63 -17.71
N PRO A 332 18.49 25.02 -19.09
CA PRO A 332 17.44 25.53 -19.98
C PRO A 332 16.40 24.44 -20.31
N SER A 333 15.16 24.93 -20.42
CA SER A 333 14.09 23.90 -20.52
C SER A 333 13.76 23.64 -22.00
N GLY A 334 13.80 22.34 -22.41
CA GLY A 334 13.28 21.92 -23.74
C GLY A 334 11.76 21.80 -23.74
N ILE A 335 11.27 21.93 -22.54
CA ILE A 335 9.79 21.86 -22.43
C ILE A 335 9.28 23.16 -21.77
N ASN A 336 8.36 23.75 -22.48
CA ASN A 336 7.77 24.99 -21.95
C ASN A 336 6.24 24.85 -21.90
N ILE A 337 5.75 25.32 -20.70
CA ILE A 337 4.31 25.10 -20.48
C ILE A 337 3.59 26.47 -20.55
N TYR A 338 2.46 26.39 -21.37
CA TYR A 338 1.60 27.59 -21.47
C TYR A 338 0.17 27.20 -21.08
N GLY A 339 -0.19 27.51 -19.87
CA GLY A 339 -1.54 27.10 -19.44
C GLY A 339 -2.40 28.31 -19.07
N ARG A 340 -3.24 28.08 -17.99
CA ARG A 340 -4.18 29.15 -17.54
C ARG A 340 -3.40 30.36 -17.00
N THR A 341 -2.25 30.06 -16.42
CA THR A 341 -1.47 31.20 -15.85
C THR A 341 -0.89 32.08 -16.97
N ALA A 342 -0.85 31.47 -18.14
CA ALA A 342 -0.34 32.29 -19.27
C ALA A 342 -1.50 33.00 -19.98
N GLY A 343 -2.76 32.82 -19.41
CA GLY A 343 -3.91 33.60 -19.93
C GLY A 343 -4.70 32.80 -20.97
N LEU A 344 -4.31 31.49 -21.21
CA LEU A 344 -5.05 30.68 -22.20
C LEU A 344 -6.29 30.07 -21.54
N LYS A 345 -7.45 30.27 -22.18
CA LYS A 345 -8.72 29.76 -21.62
C LYS A 345 -9.35 28.77 -22.61
N GLY A 346 -10.01 27.73 -22.02
CA GLY A 346 -10.72 26.73 -22.85
C GLY A 346 -9.77 25.63 -23.32
N SER A 347 -10.39 24.55 -23.90
CA SER A 347 -9.59 23.43 -24.44
C SER A 347 -9.05 23.76 -25.85
N VAL A 348 -7.84 23.26 -26.04
CA VAL A 348 -7.14 23.66 -27.28
C VAL A 348 -7.62 22.75 -28.42
N ASN A 349 -8.18 23.39 -29.52
CA ASN A 349 -8.65 22.62 -30.69
C ASN A 349 -7.64 22.63 -31.83
N ASP A 350 -6.91 23.78 -32.02
CA ASP A 350 -5.91 23.84 -33.13
C ASP A 350 -4.87 24.93 -32.80
N ILE A 351 -3.65 24.65 -33.32
CA ILE A 351 -2.53 25.60 -33.13
C ILE A 351 -1.97 25.94 -34.51
N LYS A 352 -1.81 27.31 -34.65
CA LYS A 352 -1.29 27.68 -36.00
C LYS A 352 -0.37 28.90 -35.88
N PHE A 353 0.76 28.73 -36.66
CA PHE A 353 1.65 29.92 -36.77
C PHE A 353 1.29 30.71 -38.04
N TYR A 354 0.94 31.97 -37.83
CA TYR A 354 0.53 32.81 -38.97
C TYR A 354 1.16 34.21 -38.83
N ASN A 355 1.95 34.67 -39.98
CA ASN A 355 2.62 35.99 -40.07
C ASN A 355 3.50 36.25 -38.85
N GLY A 356 4.21 35.23 -38.37
CA GLY A 356 5.23 35.43 -37.29
C GLY A 356 4.59 35.36 -35.90
N GLY A 357 3.16 35.10 -35.83
CA GLY A 357 2.50 34.99 -34.51
C GLY A 357 1.95 33.57 -34.31
N LEU A 358 1.76 33.26 -33.00
CA LEU A 358 1.17 31.93 -32.66
C LEU A 358 -0.28 32.13 -32.20
N TYR A 359 -1.15 31.40 -32.94
CA TYR A 359 -2.60 31.53 -32.65
C TYR A 359 -3.16 30.18 -32.22
N ILE A 360 -4.03 30.30 -31.21
CA ILE A 360 -4.57 29.03 -30.69
C ILE A 360 -6.10 29.12 -30.72
N ALA A 361 -6.66 28.14 -31.42
CA ALA A 361 -8.14 28.03 -31.38
C ALA A 361 -8.57 27.18 -30.18
N THR A 362 -9.51 27.75 -29.40
CA THR A 362 -9.96 27.01 -28.20
C THR A 362 -11.48 27.02 -28.14
N THR A 363 -11.97 26.31 -27.11
CA THR A 363 -13.44 26.33 -26.91
C THR A 363 -13.89 27.70 -26.39
N ALA A 364 -13.01 28.51 -26.02
CA ALA A 364 -13.37 29.86 -25.52
C ALA A 364 -13.08 30.93 -26.58
N GLY A 365 -12.61 30.49 -27.74
CA GLY A 365 -12.35 31.48 -28.81
C GLY A 365 -10.91 31.37 -29.32
N LEU A 366 -10.45 32.46 -29.99
CA LEU A 366 -9.11 32.47 -30.62
C LEU A 366 -8.15 33.31 -29.76
N PHE A 367 -6.97 32.68 -29.50
CA PHE A 367 -5.97 33.39 -28.66
C PHE A 367 -4.66 33.52 -29.44
N ARG A 368 -4.00 34.63 -29.06
CA ARG A 368 -2.68 34.88 -29.69
C ARG A 368 -1.61 35.03 -28.59
N LEU A 369 -0.51 34.41 -28.94
CA LEU A 369 0.58 34.51 -27.95
C LEU A 369 1.44 35.76 -28.19
N VAL A 370 1.58 36.48 -27.09
CA VAL A 370 2.36 37.73 -27.21
C VAL A 370 3.48 37.70 -26.16
N ASN A 371 4.65 38.24 -26.57
CA ASN A 371 5.74 38.32 -25.57
C ASN A 371 5.51 39.50 -24.61
N ASN A 372 5.38 39.14 -23.42
CA ASN A 372 5.20 40.20 -22.41
C ASN A 372 6.49 40.39 -21.61
N GLN A 373 7.10 41.60 -21.83
CA GLN A 373 8.38 41.85 -21.15
C GLN A 373 8.13 42.35 -19.72
N ASN A 374 6.92 42.54 -19.23
CA ASN A 374 6.63 43.13 -17.89
C ASN A 374 6.18 42.05 -16.91
N ASN A 375 5.94 40.75 -17.27
CA ASN A 375 5.47 39.66 -16.41
C ASN A 375 6.50 38.52 -16.38
N GLY A 376 7.66 38.76 -15.85
CA GLY A 376 8.63 37.65 -15.70
C GLY A 376 9.24 37.23 -17.05
N TYR A 377 8.86 38.08 -18.13
CA TYR A 377 9.37 37.89 -19.50
C TYR A 377 8.78 36.63 -20.13
N LEU A 378 7.51 36.22 -19.46
CA LEU A 378 6.82 35.09 -20.11
C LEU A 378 5.89 35.60 -21.21
N SER A 379 5.70 34.65 -22.12
CA SER A 379 4.72 34.97 -23.17
C SER A 379 3.31 34.75 -22.65
N GLN A 380 2.34 35.69 -23.06
CA GLN A 380 0.96 35.59 -22.55
C GLN A 380 -0.01 35.51 -23.74
N PHE A 381 -1.07 34.71 -23.36
CA PHE A 381 -2.11 34.65 -24.40
C PHE A 381 -3.14 35.77 -24.20
N ILE A 382 -3.38 36.39 -25.35
CA ILE A 382 -4.45 37.42 -25.33
C ILE A 382 -5.52 37.02 -26.34
N LYS A 383 -6.76 37.18 -25.88
CA LYS A 383 -7.87 36.80 -26.78
C LYS A 383 -7.87 37.70 -28.04
N ALA A 384 -7.94 36.96 -29.22
CA ALA A 384 -7.90 37.73 -30.49
C ALA A 384 -9.32 38.17 -30.87
N ASP A 385 -9.74 39.47 -30.74
CA ASP A 385 -11.06 40.04 -31.11
C ASP A 385 -11.15 40.24 -32.63
N PRO A 386 -12.50 39.73 -33.18
CA PRO A 386 -13.87 39.54 -32.66
C PRO A 386 -14.23 38.05 -32.57
N VAL A 387 -13.36 37.10 -32.55
CA VAL A 387 -13.82 35.69 -32.57
C VAL A 387 -14.08 35.23 -31.13
N ASN A 388 -15.41 35.40 -30.63
CA ASN A 388 -15.68 35.10 -29.21
C ASN A 388 -16.44 33.79 -29.07
N SER A 389 -16.56 33.06 -30.21
CA SER A 389 -17.23 31.74 -30.10
C SER A 389 -16.19 30.62 -30.26
N GLN A 390 -16.62 29.42 -29.98
CA GLN A 390 -15.71 28.27 -30.05
C GLN A 390 -15.04 28.17 -31.45
N SER A 391 -13.71 28.15 -31.35
CA SER A 391 -12.94 28.02 -32.61
C SER A 391 -12.36 26.61 -32.72
N TRP A 392 -12.54 26.03 -33.94
CA TRP A 392 -12.20 24.60 -34.04
C TRP A 392 -10.95 24.42 -34.91
N THR A 393 -10.90 25.05 -36.15
CA THR A 393 -9.76 24.78 -37.04
C THR A 393 -9.22 26.12 -37.59
N LEU A 394 -7.94 26.17 -37.72
CA LEU A 394 -7.27 27.31 -38.36
C LEU A 394 -6.57 26.85 -39.63
N LEU A 395 -6.96 27.51 -40.77
CA LEU A 395 -6.35 27.11 -42.05
C LEU A 395 -5.74 28.32 -42.75
N THR A 396 -4.43 28.07 -43.09
CA THR A 396 -3.80 29.14 -43.89
C THR A 396 -3.98 28.83 -45.38
N HIS A 397 -4.62 29.73 -46.04
CA HIS A 397 -4.77 29.62 -47.51
C HIS A 397 -4.35 30.94 -48.18
N LYS A 398 -3.35 30.76 -49.07
CA LYS A 398 -2.71 31.93 -49.71
C LYS A 398 -2.13 32.88 -48.66
N GLU A 399 -2.70 34.15 -48.46
CA GLU A 399 -2.12 35.05 -47.44
C GLU A 399 -3.10 35.24 -46.28
N ASP A 400 -4.26 34.47 -46.36
CA ASP A 400 -5.31 34.67 -45.33
C ASP A 400 -5.30 33.50 -44.35
N MET A 401 -5.74 33.86 -43.14
CA MET A 401 -6.02 32.78 -42.18
C MET A 401 -7.54 32.64 -41.99
N LEU A 402 -7.93 31.42 -42.38
CA LEU A 402 -9.37 31.16 -42.16
C LEU A 402 -9.59 30.52 -40.79
N ILE A 403 -10.60 31.07 -40.11
CA ILE A 403 -10.87 30.58 -38.74
C ILE A 403 -12.29 30.00 -38.72
N ALA A 404 -12.27 28.65 -38.47
CA ALA A 404 -13.60 28.02 -38.40
C ALA A 404 -14.17 28.13 -36.98
N ALA A 405 -15.19 28.94 -36.88
CA ALA A 405 -15.87 29.11 -35.57
C ALA A 405 -17.26 28.47 -35.63
N THR A 406 -17.82 28.15 -34.50
CA THR A 406 -19.09 27.41 -34.46
C THR A 406 -20.19 28.18 -35.19
N THR A 407 -20.09 29.46 -35.16
CA THR A 407 -21.26 30.20 -35.70
C THR A 407 -20.89 30.90 -37.01
N SER A 408 -19.57 30.89 -37.34
CA SER A 408 -19.22 31.63 -38.56
C SER A 408 -17.79 31.25 -38.99
N LEU A 409 -17.54 31.59 -40.26
CA LEU A 409 -16.15 31.49 -40.77
C LEU A 409 -15.52 32.88 -40.83
N VAL A 410 -14.41 33.02 -40.13
CA VAL A 410 -13.75 34.34 -40.05
C VAL A 410 -12.44 34.30 -40.85
N ILE A 411 -12.31 35.36 -41.65
CA ILE A 411 -11.05 35.51 -42.42
C ILE A 411 -10.18 36.59 -41.76
N MET A 412 -9.00 36.07 -41.58
CA MET A 412 -8.05 37.06 -41.01
C MET A 412 -6.94 37.36 -42.02
N ARG A 413 -6.81 38.74 -42.32
CA ARG A 413 -5.71 39.22 -43.20
C ARG A 413 -4.94 40.34 -42.50
N ASN A 414 -3.67 40.11 -42.23
CA ASN A 414 -2.84 41.11 -41.52
C ASN A 414 -3.55 41.68 -40.30
N ARG A 415 -4.29 40.88 -39.51
CA ARG A 415 -4.94 41.19 -38.21
C ARG A 415 -6.28 41.89 -38.41
N ASN A 416 -6.66 41.98 -39.67
CA ASN A 416 -8.04 42.45 -39.94
C ASN A 416 -8.97 41.24 -40.09
N TYR A 417 -10.08 41.44 -39.38
CA TYR A 417 -10.99 40.27 -39.35
C TYR A 417 -12.23 40.58 -40.20
N GLU A 418 -12.53 39.57 -40.99
CA GLU A 418 -13.76 39.67 -41.81
C GLU A 418 -14.60 38.41 -41.60
N VAL A 419 -15.84 38.67 -41.16
CA VAL A 419 -16.72 37.51 -40.93
C VAL A 419 -17.45 37.19 -42.24
N LEU A 420 -17.35 35.97 -42.65
CA LEU A 420 -18.09 35.52 -43.85
C LEU A 420 -19.42 34.88 -43.41
N ASP A 421 -20.53 35.51 -43.77
CA ASP A 421 -21.86 35.01 -43.36
C ASP A 421 -22.27 33.83 -44.26
N LEU A 422 -22.16 32.65 -43.74
CA LEU A 422 -22.51 31.45 -44.52
C LEU A 422 -23.71 30.75 -43.88
N PRO A 423 -24.57 30.15 -44.66
CA PRO A 423 -25.72 29.42 -44.10
C PRO A 423 -25.29 28.12 -43.42
N TRP A 424 -24.06 28.02 -43.03
CA TRP A 424 -23.57 26.77 -42.43
C TRP A 424 -23.63 26.87 -40.90
N ARG A 425 -23.91 25.76 -40.28
CA ARG A 425 -23.78 25.70 -38.81
C ARG A 425 -22.72 24.67 -38.43
N GLY A 426 -21.92 25.09 -37.42
CA GLY A 426 -20.99 24.07 -36.84
C GLY A 426 -19.86 23.70 -37.81
N ILE A 427 -19.01 24.68 -38.19
CA ILE A 427 -17.84 24.36 -39.05
C ILE A 427 -16.72 23.80 -38.16
N TYR A 428 -16.41 22.55 -38.35
CA TYR A 428 -15.47 21.89 -37.42
C TYR A 428 -14.07 21.77 -38.04
N THR A 429 -13.97 21.65 -39.39
CA THR A 429 -12.62 21.44 -39.99
C THR A 429 -12.60 22.10 -41.38
N LEU A 430 -11.47 22.52 -41.79
CA LEU A 430 -11.27 23.11 -43.13
C LEU A 430 -10.10 22.41 -43.81
N CYS A 431 -10.27 22.25 -45.14
CA CYS A 431 -9.20 21.61 -45.90
C CYS A 431 -9.06 22.29 -47.26
N ALA A 432 -7.83 22.83 -47.50
CA ALA A 432 -7.62 23.42 -48.83
C ALA A 432 -7.16 22.33 -49.82
N SER A 433 -7.68 22.47 -50.96
CA SER A 433 -7.35 21.44 -51.97
C SER A 433 -5.90 21.61 -52.45
N VAL A 434 -5.18 20.46 -52.39
CA VAL A 434 -3.79 20.48 -52.91
C VAL A 434 -3.81 20.42 -54.45
N LYS A 435 -4.73 19.71 -55.06
CA LYS A 435 -4.80 19.55 -56.54
C LYS A 435 -5.40 20.80 -57.19
N ASN A 436 -6.46 21.35 -56.51
CA ASN A 436 -7.06 22.60 -57.02
C ASN A 436 -7.06 23.68 -55.92
N PRO A 437 -6.03 24.45 -55.87
CA PRO A 437 -5.76 25.36 -54.74
C PRO A 437 -6.83 26.44 -54.61
N GLY A 438 -7.70 26.57 -55.59
CA GLY A 438 -8.78 27.57 -55.50
C GLY A 438 -9.97 27.08 -54.67
N PHE A 439 -9.95 25.83 -54.26
CA PHE A 439 -11.13 25.29 -53.56
C PHE A 439 -10.76 24.98 -52.11
N ILE A 440 -11.78 25.19 -51.27
CA ILE A 440 -11.63 24.88 -49.84
C ILE A 440 -12.85 24.07 -49.40
N PHE A 441 -12.51 23.08 -48.66
CA PHE A 441 -13.62 22.22 -48.18
C PHE A 441 -13.82 22.42 -46.67
N ALA A 442 -15.15 22.50 -46.36
CA ALA A 442 -15.47 22.74 -44.93
C ALA A 442 -16.33 21.59 -44.41
N GLY A 443 -15.81 20.97 -43.39
CA GLY A 443 -16.65 19.96 -42.69
C GLY A 443 -17.66 20.61 -41.76
N LEU A 444 -18.85 20.17 -41.88
CA LEU A 444 -19.94 20.85 -41.13
C LEU A 444 -20.62 19.84 -40.19
N GLU A 445 -21.45 20.44 -39.26
CA GLU A 445 -22.24 19.56 -38.38
C GLU A 445 -23.14 18.63 -39.21
N SER A 446 -23.57 19.17 -40.39
CA SER A 446 -24.41 18.31 -41.25
C SER A 446 -23.97 18.45 -42.71
N GLY A 447 -22.88 17.71 -43.05
CA GLY A 447 -22.53 17.63 -44.49
C GLY A 447 -21.14 18.25 -44.74
N LEU A 448 -20.89 18.46 -46.07
CA LEU A 448 -19.58 19.00 -46.51
C LEU A 448 -19.80 20.25 -47.39
N GLY A 449 -19.22 21.37 -46.95
CA GLY A 449 -19.33 22.64 -47.70
C GLY A 449 -18.11 22.90 -48.59
N ILE A 450 -18.42 23.70 -49.69
CA ILE A 450 -17.32 23.98 -50.63
C ILE A 450 -17.25 25.49 -50.87
N LEU A 451 -15.96 25.93 -50.69
CA LEU A 451 -15.70 27.34 -51.03
C LEU A 451 -14.70 27.45 -52.18
N ARG A 452 -14.98 28.53 -52.95
CA ARG A 452 -14.00 28.80 -54.00
C ARG A 452 -13.36 30.18 -53.81
N TYR A 453 -12.04 30.10 -54.03
CA TYR A 453 -11.32 31.37 -53.91
C TYR A 453 -11.13 31.97 -55.31
N ARG A 454 -11.84 33.22 -55.52
CA ARG A 454 -11.69 33.90 -56.82
C ARG A 454 -11.53 35.41 -56.62
N GLU A 455 -10.46 35.95 -57.29
CA GLU A 455 -10.21 37.40 -57.31
C GLU A 455 -10.13 37.97 -55.90
N GLY A 456 -9.51 37.15 -54.90
CA GLY A 456 -9.22 37.74 -53.56
C GLY A 456 -10.40 37.56 -52.60
N ARG A 457 -11.49 36.83 -53.07
CA ARG A 457 -12.65 36.64 -52.16
C ARG A 457 -13.00 35.16 -52.11
N TYR A 458 -13.54 34.84 -50.90
CA TYR A 458 -14.01 33.45 -50.73
C TYR A 458 -15.52 33.40 -51.02
N GLU A 459 -15.88 32.60 -52.08
CA GLU A 459 -17.31 32.54 -52.49
C GLU A 459 -17.84 31.13 -52.24
N LEU A 460 -19.13 31.10 -51.87
CA LEU A 460 -19.78 29.80 -51.54
C LEU A 460 -20.21 29.09 -52.83
N GLU A 461 -19.73 27.80 -53.03
CA GLU A 461 -20.18 26.97 -54.18
C GLU A 461 -21.35 26.08 -53.79
N GLY A 462 -21.51 25.81 -52.50
CA GLY A 462 -22.68 25.03 -52.03
C GLY A 462 -22.23 23.88 -51.13
N VAL A 463 -23.23 22.93 -50.80
CA VAL A 463 -22.96 21.75 -49.95
C VAL A 463 -23.21 20.49 -50.78
N ILE A 464 -22.54 19.48 -50.49
CA ILE A 464 -22.78 18.22 -51.22
C ILE A 464 -24.19 17.68 -50.89
N PRO A 465 -24.95 17.45 -51.95
CA PRO A 465 -26.35 17.05 -51.71
C PRO A 465 -26.45 15.61 -51.19
N ASP A 466 -27.46 15.30 -50.25
CA ASP A 466 -27.84 13.94 -49.79
C ASP A 466 -26.76 13.34 -48.89
N PHE A 467 -25.87 14.21 -48.34
CA PHE A 467 -24.89 13.77 -47.33
C PHE A 467 -25.08 14.61 -46.06
N SER A 468 -25.51 13.96 -44.95
CA SER A 468 -25.89 14.77 -43.76
C SER A 468 -25.08 14.30 -42.54
N SER A 469 -23.97 13.62 -42.73
CA SER A 469 -23.16 13.21 -41.56
C SER A 469 -22.27 14.35 -41.09
N THR A 470 -21.94 14.29 -39.68
CA THR A 470 -20.99 15.28 -39.14
C THR A 470 -19.55 14.96 -39.59
N VAL A 471 -18.96 16.00 -40.14
CA VAL A 471 -17.59 15.76 -40.66
C VAL A 471 -16.59 16.52 -39.79
N ARG A 472 -15.59 15.72 -39.16
CA ARG A 472 -14.64 16.37 -38.23
C ARG A 472 -13.23 16.34 -38.80
N PHE A 473 -13.06 15.47 -39.84
CA PHE A 473 -11.69 15.40 -40.39
C PHE A 473 -11.77 15.23 -41.91
N ILE A 474 -10.89 15.98 -42.59
CA ILE A 474 -10.90 15.90 -44.07
C ILE A 474 -9.44 15.78 -44.55
N ALA A 475 -9.29 14.82 -45.51
CA ALA A 475 -7.96 14.73 -46.15
C ALA A 475 -8.13 14.44 -47.65
N GLU A 476 -7.28 15.18 -48.40
CA GLU A 476 -7.36 14.98 -49.87
C GLU A 476 -6.26 14.03 -50.34
N ASP A 477 -6.72 12.99 -51.12
CA ASP A 477 -5.69 12.05 -51.64
C ASP A 477 -5.02 12.61 -52.90
N ASP A 478 -4.04 11.83 -53.46
CA ASP A 478 -3.21 12.34 -54.58
C ASP A 478 -4.01 12.42 -55.87
N GLN A 479 -5.27 11.82 -55.86
CA GLN A 479 -6.12 11.92 -57.09
C GLN A 479 -7.15 13.04 -56.94
N GLY A 480 -7.11 13.76 -55.82
CA GLY A 480 -8.06 14.90 -55.67
C GLY A 480 -9.34 14.47 -54.98
N GLY A 481 -9.50 13.19 -54.63
CA GLY A 481 -10.62 12.70 -53.82
C GLY A 481 -10.48 13.06 -52.33
N LEU A 482 -11.69 13.01 -51.62
CA LEU A 482 -11.65 13.47 -50.21
C LEU A 482 -12.05 12.30 -49.30
N PHE A 483 -11.17 12.11 -48.35
CA PHE A 483 -11.59 11.22 -47.25
C PHE A 483 -12.22 12.04 -46.10
N LEU A 484 -13.41 11.49 -45.70
CA LEU A 484 -14.12 12.24 -44.63
C LEU A 484 -14.25 11.35 -43.40
N GLY A 485 -13.67 11.87 -42.32
CA GLY A 485 -13.82 11.16 -41.03
C GLY A 485 -14.99 11.72 -40.22
N THR A 486 -15.83 10.76 -39.75
CA THR A 486 -17.00 11.18 -38.96
C THR A 486 -16.92 10.54 -37.56
N PRO A 487 -17.47 11.32 -36.57
CA PRO A 487 -17.39 10.78 -35.21
C PRO A 487 -18.28 9.54 -35.02
N PHE A 488 -19.48 9.47 -35.87
CA PHE A 488 -20.43 8.40 -35.51
C PHE A 488 -20.81 7.62 -36.77
N ASP A 489 -20.45 8.06 -37.98
CA ASP A 489 -21.10 7.44 -39.16
C ASP A 489 -20.05 6.75 -40.03
N GLY A 490 -18.83 6.75 -39.48
CA GLY A 490 -17.77 5.97 -40.17
C GLY A 490 -16.95 6.85 -41.13
N LEU A 491 -16.24 6.16 -42.12
CA LEU A 491 -15.30 6.84 -43.04
C LEU A 491 -15.93 6.90 -44.43
N PHE A 492 -15.89 8.11 -45.05
CA PHE A 492 -16.49 8.28 -46.39
C PHE A 492 -15.43 8.79 -47.37
N TYR A 493 -15.65 8.40 -48.60
CA TYR A 493 -14.76 8.89 -49.67
C TYR A 493 -15.59 9.62 -50.73
N VAL A 494 -15.13 10.82 -50.99
CA VAL A 494 -15.88 11.61 -51.98
C VAL A 494 -15.02 11.72 -53.25
N LYS A 495 -15.67 11.03 -54.29
CA LYS A 495 -14.99 11.11 -55.60
C LYS A 495 -15.60 12.23 -56.47
N GLN A 496 -14.65 13.09 -56.93
CA GLN A 496 -15.34 14.16 -57.69
C GLN A 496 -14.78 14.20 -59.12
N ALA A 497 -15.81 14.80 -60.22
CA ALA A 497 -15.40 15.12 -61.61
C ALA A 497 -15.33 16.64 -61.81
N ASP A 498 -16.09 17.64 -60.87
CA ASP A 498 -15.99 19.12 -60.94
C ASP A 498 -16.44 19.74 -59.61
N TRP A 499 -15.53 20.33 -58.76
CA TRP A 499 -15.85 20.88 -57.40
C TRP A 499 -16.65 22.17 -57.53
N ALA A 500 -16.73 22.78 -58.71
CA ALA A 500 -17.58 23.99 -58.92
C ALA A 500 -19.07 23.61 -59.00
N ASN A 501 -19.29 22.30 -59.26
CA ASN A 501 -20.67 21.78 -59.22
C ASN A 501 -20.80 20.67 -58.17
N PRO A 502 -21.17 21.02 -56.87
CA PRO A 502 -21.20 20.05 -55.76
C PRO A 502 -22.14 18.88 -56.05
N SER A 503 -23.12 19.00 -56.93
CA SER A 503 -24.08 17.91 -57.21
C SER A 503 -23.41 16.78 -58.00
N SER A 504 -22.26 17.04 -58.57
CA SER A 504 -21.58 16.00 -59.38
C SER A 504 -20.76 15.08 -58.47
N ALA A 505 -20.72 15.34 -57.16
CA ALA A 505 -19.85 14.57 -56.26
C ALA A 505 -20.54 13.25 -55.88
N VAL A 506 -19.76 12.19 -55.97
CA VAL A 506 -20.28 10.87 -55.52
C VAL A 506 -19.63 10.53 -54.16
N VAL A 507 -20.58 10.26 -53.20
CA VAL A 507 -20.07 9.95 -51.84
C VAL A 507 -20.25 8.45 -51.57
N ASN A 508 -19.11 7.83 -51.24
CA ASN A 508 -19.18 6.39 -50.93
C ASN A 508 -18.66 6.13 -49.50
N LYS A 509 -19.43 5.22 -48.85
CA LYS A 509 -18.92 4.79 -47.53
C LYS A 509 -17.77 3.80 -47.71
N VAL A 510 -16.68 4.04 -46.97
CA VAL A 510 -15.49 3.17 -47.10
C VAL A 510 -15.63 2.03 -46.08
N GLU A 511 -15.53 0.78 -46.63
CA GLU A 511 -15.62 -0.37 -45.69
C GLU A 511 -14.27 -0.62 -45.01
N MET A 512 -14.33 -0.56 -43.63
CA MET A 512 -13.10 -0.78 -42.85
C MET A 512 -13.27 -2.03 -41.97
N PRO A 513 -12.20 -2.82 -41.86
CA PRO A 513 -12.28 -4.01 -41.01
C PRO A 513 -12.48 -3.65 -39.53
N LEU A 514 -13.34 -2.72 -39.18
CA LEU A 514 -13.62 -2.26 -37.80
C LEU A 514 -15.13 -2.10 -37.62
N PRO A 515 -15.71 -2.17 -36.41
CA PRO A 515 -17.14 -2.01 -36.20
C PRO A 515 -17.66 -0.65 -36.72
N PRO A 516 -18.93 -0.52 -37.23
CA PRO A 516 -19.60 0.54 -38.01
C PRO A 516 -19.93 1.76 -37.13
N LYS A 517 -19.53 1.81 -35.73
CA LYS A 517 -19.85 3.02 -34.93
C LYS A 517 -18.59 3.50 -34.21
N GLN A 518 -17.51 3.63 -35.01
CA GLN A 518 -16.26 4.15 -34.40
C GLN A 518 -15.88 5.49 -35.03
N GLU A 519 -15.22 6.33 -34.21
CA GLU A 519 -14.69 7.60 -34.75
C GLU A 519 -13.47 7.35 -35.64
N PHE A 520 -13.53 7.91 -36.84
CA PHE A 520 -12.37 7.78 -37.73
C PHE A 520 -11.74 9.16 -37.96
N MET A 521 -10.44 9.15 -37.76
CA MET A 521 -9.67 10.38 -38.09
C MET A 521 -8.77 10.15 -39.30
N VAL A 522 -8.76 11.26 -40.12
CA VAL A 522 -7.95 11.09 -41.35
C VAL A 522 -6.92 12.23 -41.40
N TYR A 523 -5.65 11.77 -41.83
CA TYR A 523 -4.54 12.75 -41.80
C TYR A 523 -3.77 12.65 -43.13
N MET A 524 -3.44 13.85 -43.59
CA MET A 524 -2.52 13.85 -44.77
C MET A 524 -1.07 13.65 -44.29
N THR A 525 -0.39 12.61 -44.96
CA THR A 525 1.03 12.36 -44.59
C THR A 525 1.89 12.32 -45.84
N GLY A 526 3.25 12.42 -45.63
CA GLY A 526 4.19 12.35 -46.78
C GLY A 526 4.04 11.02 -47.52
N GLU A 527 3.54 9.94 -46.91
CA GLU A 527 3.44 8.59 -47.52
C GLU A 527 2.05 8.38 -48.13
N GLY A 528 1.07 9.17 -47.90
CA GLY A 528 -0.32 9.06 -48.40
C GLY A 528 -1.32 9.54 -47.35
N ILE A 529 -2.47 8.75 -47.24
CA ILE A 529 -3.52 9.15 -46.28
C ILE A 529 -3.53 8.13 -45.14
N ALA A 530 -3.33 8.75 -43.89
CA ALA A 530 -3.43 7.88 -42.69
C ALA A 530 -4.83 7.98 -42.09
N VAL A 531 -5.39 6.76 -41.90
CA VAL A 531 -6.71 6.69 -41.27
C VAL A 531 -6.58 5.97 -39.93
N THR A 532 -7.13 6.70 -38.90
CA THR A 532 -7.04 6.06 -37.57
C THR A 532 -8.46 5.78 -37.05
N GLY A 533 -8.66 4.55 -36.48
CA GLY A 533 -9.96 4.14 -35.88
C GLY A 533 -9.78 2.87 -35.04
N GLY A 534 -10.50 2.89 -33.77
CA GLY A 534 -10.48 1.67 -32.94
C GLY A 534 -9.07 1.34 -32.45
N GLY A 535 -8.14 2.41 -32.38
CA GLY A 535 -6.76 2.20 -31.86
C GLY A 535 -5.82 1.65 -32.93
N ARG A 536 -6.29 1.58 -34.16
CA ARG A 536 -5.45 1.07 -35.27
C ARG A 536 -5.19 2.18 -36.30
N ILE A 537 -4.05 1.90 -37.03
CA ILE A 537 -3.72 2.91 -38.06
C ILE A 537 -3.71 2.21 -39.43
N PHE A 538 -4.50 2.81 -40.36
CA PHE A 538 -4.51 2.33 -41.76
C PHE A 538 -3.89 3.37 -42.70
N LEU A 539 -3.11 2.78 -43.66
CA LEU A 539 -2.41 3.75 -44.52
C LEU A 539 -2.74 3.45 -46.00
N LYS A 540 -3.29 4.51 -46.62
CA LYS A 540 -3.36 4.46 -48.10
C LYS A 540 -2.15 5.17 -48.73
N ARG A 541 -1.30 4.32 -49.36
CA ARG A 541 -0.07 4.91 -49.95
C ARG A 541 -0.38 5.58 -51.29
N LYS A 542 0.45 6.50 -51.57
CA LYS A 542 0.24 7.23 -52.83
C LYS A 542 0.35 6.26 -54.02
N GLY A 543 -0.65 6.26 -54.87
CA GLY A 543 -0.58 5.42 -56.09
C GLY A 543 -1.20 4.05 -55.87
N SER A 544 -1.52 3.76 -54.56
CA SER A 544 -2.14 2.44 -54.28
C SER A 544 -3.66 2.59 -54.14
N ALA A 545 -4.36 1.53 -54.66
CA ALA A 545 -5.85 1.58 -54.62
C ALA A 545 -6.37 1.08 -53.26
N GLY A 546 -5.46 0.40 -52.43
CA GLY A 546 -5.99 -0.21 -51.18
C GLY A 546 -5.49 0.55 -49.94
N ILE A 547 -6.34 0.44 -48.80
CA ILE A 547 -5.95 0.94 -47.47
C ILE A 547 -5.52 -0.25 -46.60
N ASN A 548 -4.20 -0.23 -46.25
CA ASN A 548 -3.70 -1.37 -45.47
C ASN A 548 -3.35 -0.94 -44.03
N GLU A 549 -3.56 -1.96 -43.16
CA GLU A 549 -3.19 -1.68 -41.74
C GLU A 549 -1.67 -1.74 -41.58
N ILE A 550 -1.20 -0.79 -40.75
CA ILE A 550 0.27 -0.79 -40.50
C ILE A 550 0.54 -1.56 -39.21
N ASP A 551 1.66 -2.42 -39.39
CA ASP A 551 2.09 -3.12 -38.15
C ASP A 551 2.77 -2.16 -37.18
N TYR A 552 2.38 -2.24 -35.86
CA TYR A 552 3.15 -1.37 -34.94
C TYR A 552 3.76 -2.23 -33.83
N PRO A 553 4.91 -1.82 -33.23
CA PRO A 553 5.64 -2.59 -32.22
C PRO A 553 4.75 -2.96 -31.02
N PRO A 554 4.98 -4.13 -30.38
CA PRO A 554 4.21 -4.60 -29.22
C PRO A 554 4.08 -3.49 -28.14
N ASP A 555 5.14 -2.63 -28.07
CA ASP A 555 5.05 -1.57 -27.03
C ASP A 555 3.91 -0.60 -27.32
N PHE A 556 3.56 -0.40 -28.52
CA PHE A 556 2.41 0.44 -28.92
C PHE A 556 1.11 -0.35 -28.83
N ALA A 557 1.29 -1.73 -28.56
CA ALA A 557 0.14 -2.67 -28.50
C ALA A 557 -0.65 -2.44 -27.20
N GLY A 558 -2.08 -2.25 -27.18
CA GLY A 558 -2.86 -2.01 -25.94
C GLY A 558 -3.47 -0.61 -25.91
N LYS A 559 -3.11 0.23 -27.04
CA LYS A 559 -3.76 1.56 -27.12
C LYS A 559 -5.11 1.43 -27.83
N ILE A 560 -6.11 2.04 -27.19
CA ILE A 560 -7.48 1.72 -27.69
C ILE A 560 -8.02 2.89 -28.50
N LYS A 561 -7.14 4.08 -28.40
CA LYS A 561 -7.67 5.21 -29.19
C LYS A 561 -6.52 6.18 -29.51
N ILE A 562 -6.48 6.53 -30.84
CA ILE A 562 -5.48 7.55 -31.24
C ILE A 562 -6.16 8.93 -31.23
N GLN A 563 -5.50 9.87 -30.45
CA GLN A 563 -6.12 11.21 -30.30
C GLN A 563 -5.57 12.18 -31.35
N SER A 564 -4.32 11.92 -31.72
CA SER A 564 -3.74 12.87 -32.71
C SER A 564 -2.51 12.21 -33.38
N LEU A 565 -2.39 12.64 -34.67
CA LEU A 565 -1.22 12.16 -35.44
C LEU A 565 -0.66 13.31 -36.29
N TYR A 566 0.62 13.42 -36.11
CA TYR A 566 1.28 14.47 -36.91
C TYR A 566 2.49 13.85 -37.62
N ASP A 567 2.56 14.15 -38.96
CA ASP A 567 3.70 13.66 -39.76
C ASP A 567 4.72 14.79 -39.96
N ASN A 568 5.95 14.47 -39.53
CA ASN A 568 7.01 15.52 -39.59
C ASN A 568 7.74 15.47 -40.94
N GLY A 569 7.28 14.58 -41.90
CA GLY A 569 7.78 14.63 -43.29
C GLY A 569 9.07 13.81 -43.45
N ASN A 570 9.67 13.22 -42.40
CA ASN A 570 10.91 12.41 -42.50
C ASN A 570 10.62 10.96 -42.10
N GLY A 571 9.39 10.62 -42.26
CA GLY A 571 9.04 9.20 -41.96
C GLY A 571 8.82 8.99 -40.45
N GLU A 572 8.75 10.08 -39.67
CA GLU A 572 8.45 9.99 -38.22
C GLU A 572 7.05 10.58 -37.94
N TRP A 573 6.21 9.65 -37.40
CA TRP A 573 4.86 10.13 -37.01
C TRP A 573 4.80 10.34 -35.49
N TRP A 574 4.39 11.54 -35.20
CA TRP A 574 4.18 11.85 -33.77
C TRP A 574 2.72 11.55 -33.39
N ILE A 575 2.69 10.69 -32.34
CA ILE A 575 1.32 10.20 -32.09
C ILE A 575 1.00 10.37 -30.60
N ALA A 576 -0.22 10.79 -30.37
CA ALA A 576 -0.78 10.73 -29.01
C ALA A 576 -1.92 9.70 -28.97
N ALA A 577 -1.71 8.73 -27.99
CA ALA A 577 -2.71 7.65 -27.97
C ALA A 577 -3.18 7.39 -26.53
N VAL A 578 -4.45 6.88 -26.44
CA VAL A 578 -5.03 6.62 -25.11
C VAL A 578 -5.07 5.10 -24.90
N ASN A 579 -4.57 4.81 -23.68
CA ASN A 579 -4.53 3.36 -23.40
C ASN A 579 -5.81 2.92 -22.68
N GLU A 580 -5.97 1.62 -22.24
CA GLU A 580 -7.17 1.04 -21.61
C GLU A 580 -7.46 1.71 -20.26
N ASN A 581 -6.44 2.25 -19.69
CA ASN A 581 -6.68 2.91 -18.38
C ASN A 581 -6.95 4.40 -18.54
N LYS A 582 -7.24 4.77 -19.83
CA LYS A 582 -7.57 6.18 -20.16
C LYS A 582 -6.37 7.10 -19.90
N SER A 583 -5.14 6.51 -19.88
CA SER A 583 -3.92 7.35 -19.83
C SER A 583 -3.39 7.62 -21.25
N VAL A 584 -2.83 8.83 -21.37
CA VAL A 584 -2.34 9.24 -22.71
C VAL A 584 -0.83 8.95 -22.81
N SER A 585 -0.55 8.29 -23.95
CA SER A 585 0.89 8.12 -24.28
C SER A 585 1.25 8.89 -25.56
N VAL A 586 2.37 9.56 -25.42
CA VAL A 586 2.85 10.30 -26.61
C VAL A 586 4.21 9.73 -27.04
N GLY A 587 4.24 9.49 -28.37
CA GLY A 587 5.54 8.93 -28.84
C GLY A 587 5.70 9.14 -30.34
N ILE A 588 6.91 8.63 -30.74
CA ILE A 588 7.25 8.78 -32.17
C ILE A 588 7.26 7.38 -32.80
N LEU A 589 6.36 7.32 -33.83
CA LEU A 589 6.37 6.07 -34.62
C LEU A 589 7.16 6.25 -35.92
N THR A 590 8.26 5.36 -36.01
CA THR A 590 9.10 5.46 -37.23
C THR A 590 8.74 4.30 -38.16
N ILE A 591 8.35 4.79 -39.36
CA ILE A 591 7.96 3.74 -40.34
C ILE A 591 9.09 3.57 -41.36
N SER A 592 9.83 2.37 -41.24
CA SER A 592 10.91 2.12 -42.21
C SER A 592 10.33 1.71 -43.57
N LYS A 593 11.03 2.05 -44.67
CA LYS A 593 10.67 1.75 -46.07
C LYS A 593 10.43 0.25 -46.28
N ASN A 594 10.94 -0.62 -45.31
CA ASN A 594 10.77 -2.10 -45.41
C ASN A 594 9.57 -2.57 -44.58
N GLY A 595 8.69 -1.55 -44.07
CA GLY A 595 7.47 -1.99 -43.37
C GLY A 595 7.71 -2.24 -41.88
N THR A 596 9.02 -2.12 -41.26
CA THR A 596 9.30 -2.24 -39.81
C THR A 596 9.07 -0.91 -39.09
N SER A 597 8.20 -0.99 -38.00
CA SER A 597 7.83 0.23 -37.25
C SER A 597 8.42 0.16 -35.83
N ASP A 598 9.10 1.26 -35.44
CA ASP A 598 9.66 1.38 -34.08
C ASP A 598 8.94 2.53 -33.33
N TRP A 599 8.57 2.18 -32.03
CA TRP A 599 7.88 3.19 -31.20
C TRP A 599 8.85 3.71 -30.12
N LYS A 600 9.01 5.04 -30.20
CA LYS A 600 9.78 5.68 -29.11
C LYS A 600 8.85 6.57 -28.26
N GLU A 601 8.71 6.10 -27.01
CA GLU A 601 7.82 6.88 -26.11
C GLU A 601 8.55 8.13 -25.59
N LEU A 602 7.79 9.23 -25.60
CA LEU A 602 8.38 10.49 -25.08
C LEU A 602 7.92 10.69 -23.63
N SER A 603 8.49 9.99 -22.72
CA SER A 603 8.05 9.96 -21.32
C SER A 603 8.43 11.27 -20.59
N GLU A 604 9.32 12.00 -21.22
CA GLU A 604 9.75 13.27 -20.57
C GLU A 604 8.61 14.29 -20.54
N LEU A 605 7.67 14.16 -21.39
CA LEU A 605 6.56 15.13 -21.45
C LEU A 605 5.57 14.90 -20.30
N LYS A 606 5.75 13.72 -19.62
CA LYS A 606 4.84 13.43 -18.49
C LYS A 606 5.05 14.41 -17.33
N SER A 607 6.25 15.01 -17.33
CA SER A 607 6.52 15.98 -16.24
C SER A 607 5.83 17.32 -16.52
N ALA A 608 5.35 17.50 -17.75
CA ALA A 608 4.80 18.84 -18.09
C ALA A 608 3.28 18.76 -18.25
N MET A 609 2.76 17.57 -18.51
CA MET A 609 1.30 17.44 -18.71
C MET A 609 0.79 16.22 -17.94
N ASP A 610 -0.55 16.33 -17.57
CA ASP A 610 -1.15 15.20 -16.82
C ASP A 610 -1.64 14.12 -17.81
N PHE A 611 -0.83 13.20 -18.04
CA PHE A 611 -1.17 12.18 -19.09
C PHE A 611 -2.09 11.12 -18.49
N GLN A 612 -2.42 11.26 -17.09
CA GLN A 612 -3.45 10.37 -16.53
C GLN A 612 -4.86 10.79 -16.97
N ASN A 613 -4.87 11.85 -17.61
CA ASN A 613 -6.15 12.37 -18.13
C ASN A 613 -6.24 12.13 -19.66
N GLU A 614 -7.31 11.44 -20.13
CA GLU A 614 -7.43 11.07 -21.55
C GLU A 614 -7.56 12.32 -22.44
N ASN A 615 -7.74 13.49 -21.80
CA ASN A 615 -7.85 14.74 -22.60
C ASN A 615 -6.57 15.57 -22.53
N ALA A 616 -5.50 14.85 -22.22
CA ALA A 616 -4.25 15.57 -21.96
C ALA A 616 -3.68 16.14 -23.27
N VAL A 617 -3.91 15.35 -24.39
CA VAL A 617 -3.36 15.88 -25.67
C VAL A 617 -4.40 15.62 -26.77
N PHE A 618 -4.80 16.76 -27.41
CA PHE A 618 -5.78 16.63 -28.50
C PHE A 618 -5.10 16.81 -29.85
N MET A 619 -3.95 17.48 -29.81
CA MET A 619 -3.37 17.80 -31.13
C MET A 619 -1.86 18.02 -30.98
N ILE A 620 -1.23 17.68 -32.11
CA ILE A 620 0.23 17.88 -32.19
C ILE A 620 0.54 18.64 -33.49
N THR A 621 1.44 19.67 -33.34
CA THR A 621 1.82 20.38 -34.58
C THR A 621 3.28 20.84 -34.45
N ALA A 622 3.84 21.04 -35.68
CA ALA A 622 5.23 21.52 -35.66
C ALA A 622 5.28 23.04 -35.40
N GLY A 623 6.34 23.42 -34.72
CA GLY A 623 6.56 24.87 -34.45
C GLY A 623 7.25 25.54 -35.63
N ASN A 624 7.53 26.89 -35.56
CA ASN A 624 8.16 27.70 -36.63
C ASN A 624 9.67 27.42 -36.72
N ARG A 625 10.22 26.86 -35.56
CA ARG A 625 11.65 26.53 -35.58
C ARG A 625 11.85 25.03 -35.88
N LYS A 626 12.95 24.86 -36.62
CA LYS A 626 13.25 23.45 -36.97
C LYS A 626 13.42 22.59 -35.70
N GLU A 627 12.42 21.50 -35.46
CA GLU A 627 12.54 20.49 -34.40
C GLU A 627 11.80 20.93 -33.13
N GLU A 628 10.89 22.01 -33.24
CA GLU A 628 10.00 22.39 -32.13
C GLU A 628 8.59 21.88 -32.41
N PHE A 629 8.07 21.23 -31.35
CA PHE A 629 6.71 20.69 -31.53
C PHE A 629 5.80 21.19 -30.40
N TRP A 630 4.55 21.35 -30.76
CA TRP A 630 3.58 21.92 -29.78
C TRP A 630 2.46 20.90 -29.56
N PHE A 631 2.18 20.83 -28.28
CA PHE A 631 1.12 19.89 -27.88
C PHE A 631 -0.01 20.66 -27.18
N GLY A 632 -1.23 20.41 -27.70
CA GLY A 632 -2.40 21.13 -27.13
C GLY A 632 -3.38 20.14 -26.50
N GLY A 633 -3.85 20.56 -25.29
CA GLY A 633 -4.86 19.71 -24.62
C GLY A 633 -5.84 20.56 -23.82
N ALA A 634 -6.47 19.87 -22.84
CA ALA A 634 -7.53 20.55 -22.04
C ALA A 634 -6.92 21.60 -21.12
N ASP A 635 -5.67 21.42 -20.77
CA ASP A 635 -5.12 22.29 -19.71
C ASP A 635 -4.11 23.27 -20.30
N GLY A 636 -4.08 23.33 -21.63
CA GLY A 636 -3.16 24.35 -22.20
C GLY A 636 -2.27 23.73 -23.27
N VAL A 637 -1.07 24.44 -23.49
CA VAL A 637 -0.21 24.00 -24.60
C VAL A 637 1.21 23.84 -24.06
N VAL A 638 1.83 22.80 -24.62
CA VAL A 638 3.25 22.57 -24.26
C VAL A 638 4.11 22.60 -25.53
N SER A 639 5.19 23.40 -25.37
CA SER A 639 6.15 23.35 -26.49
C SER A 639 7.33 22.43 -26.13
N TYR A 640 7.69 21.65 -27.14
CA TYR A 640 8.76 20.66 -26.90
C TYR A 640 9.82 20.75 -28.01
N ASN A 641 11.02 20.87 -27.52
CA ASN A 641 12.17 20.88 -28.45
C ASN A 641 13.14 19.77 -28.06
N PRO A 642 13.16 18.76 -28.90
CA PRO A 642 13.99 17.58 -28.56
C PRO A 642 15.49 17.91 -28.59
N SER A 643 15.95 18.86 -29.48
CA SER A 643 17.39 19.19 -29.59
C SER A 643 17.92 19.84 -28.31
N VAL A 644 16.98 20.63 -27.70
CA VAL A 644 17.38 21.20 -26.39
C VAL A 644 17.32 20.10 -25.31
N ASN A 645 16.29 19.22 -25.58
CA ASN A 645 16.15 18.11 -24.61
C ASN A 645 17.09 16.95 -24.94
N GLY A 646 17.47 16.75 -26.32
CA GLY A 646 18.24 15.65 -26.98
C GLY A 646 19.73 15.98 -27.02
N LEU A 647 20.31 17.14 -26.48
CA LEU A 647 21.77 17.22 -26.24
C LEU A 647 22.10 16.64 -24.86
N SER A 648 21.40 15.48 -24.45
CA SER A 648 22.06 14.50 -23.56
C SER A 648 23.51 14.89 -23.26
N VAL A 649 23.83 16.20 -22.88
CA VAL A 649 25.14 16.33 -22.22
C VAL A 649 25.61 14.95 -21.72
N ASN A 650 26.19 14.12 -22.55
CA ASN A 650 27.46 13.53 -22.09
C ASN A 650 27.51 13.41 -20.56
N ASN A 651 26.29 13.10 -19.84
CA ASN A 651 26.67 12.65 -18.49
C ASN A 651 27.53 11.38 -18.58
N LYS A 652 28.58 11.39 -19.32
CA LYS A 652 29.55 10.32 -19.06
C LYS A 652 29.30 9.64 -17.71
N SER A 653 28.16 10.13 -16.88
CA SER A 653 28.08 9.17 -15.76
C SER A 653 26.67 8.61 -15.64
N GLY A 654 25.98 8.03 -16.72
CA GLY A 654 24.91 7.00 -16.62
C GLY A 654 24.16 7.06 -15.27
N TYR A 655 22.67 7.03 -15.32
CA TYR A 655 21.84 6.73 -14.13
C TYR A 655 22.54 5.73 -13.21
N ARG A 656 22.67 6.15 -12.00
CA ARG A 656 23.29 5.21 -11.04
C ARG A 656 22.28 4.86 -9.94
N ALA A 657 22.23 3.58 -9.71
CA ALA A 657 21.34 3.14 -8.61
C ALA A 657 22.09 3.19 -7.28
N ILE A 658 21.33 3.74 -6.29
CA ILE A 658 21.98 3.90 -4.97
C ILE A 658 21.17 3.09 -3.96
N ILE A 659 21.95 2.14 -3.23
CA ILE A 659 21.27 1.39 -2.15
C ILE A 659 21.34 2.21 -0.86
N ARG A 660 20.21 2.36 -0.19
CA ARG A 660 20.17 3.43 0.85
C ARG A 660 20.05 2.78 2.23
N SER A 661 19.25 1.77 2.21
CA SER A 661 19.13 1.26 3.58
C SER A 661 18.78 -0.23 3.54
N LEU A 662 19.33 -0.87 4.61
CA LEU A 662 18.93 -2.26 4.90
C LEU A 662 18.40 -2.37 6.33
N ALA A 663 17.04 -2.77 6.38
CA ALA A 663 16.41 -2.83 7.70
C ALA A 663 15.85 -4.22 7.95
N VAL A 664 15.84 -4.62 9.36
CA VAL A 664 15.25 -5.91 9.72
C VAL A 664 13.95 -5.65 10.50
N ASN A 665 12.80 -6.45 10.21
CA ASN A 665 11.51 -6.45 10.91
C ASN A 665 10.84 -5.08 10.83
N ASN A 666 11.20 -4.27 9.73
CA ASN A 666 10.51 -3.02 9.37
C ASN A 666 10.88 -1.86 10.29
N ASP A 667 11.92 -2.07 11.30
CA ASP A 667 12.11 -0.87 12.16
C ASP A 667 13.58 -0.76 12.58
N SER A 668 14.34 -1.93 12.40
CA SER A 668 15.73 -1.76 12.90
C SER A 668 16.71 -1.63 11.72
N ILE A 669 17.29 -0.45 11.55
CA ILE A 669 18.19 -0.16 10.40
C ILE A 669 19.58 -0.72 10.71
N LEU A 670 19.97 -1.72 9.92
CA LEU A 670 21.31 -2.34 10.08
C LEU A 670 22.36 -1.58 9.29
N PHE A 671 21.87 -1.02 8.25
CA PHE A 671 22.79 -0.20 7.43
C PHE A 671 22.01 0.96 6.81
N GLU A 672 22.75 2.05 6.96
CA GLU A 672 22.16 3.27 6.36
C GLU A 672 23.26 4.06 5.64
N GLY A 673 23.09 3.97 4.36
CA GLY A 673 24.10 4.71 3.56
C GLY A 673 24.27 4.05 2.19
N ASP A 674 25.40 4.21 1.53
CA ASP A 674 25.61 3.68 0.16
C ASP A 674 26.70 2.62 0.17
N ASP A 675 26.75 1.76 -0.99
CA ASP A 675 27.79 0.72 -1.17
C ASP A 675 29.20 1.28 -0.94
N ARG A 676 29.48 2.58 -1.24
CA ARG A 676 30.84 3.16 -1.06
C ARG A 676 31.10 3.51 0.41
N ASP A 677 29.96 3.85 1.13
CA ASP A 677 30.10 4.10 2.58
C ASP A 677 30.50 2.83 3.33
N ILE A 678 30.08 1.70 2.80
CA ILE A 678 30.45 0.42 3.43
C ILE A 678 31.93 0.10 3.15
N GLN A 679 32.39 0.49 1.89
CA GLN A 679 33.82 0.27 1.59
C GLN A 679 34.72 1.16 2.45
N LYS A 680 34.14 2.38 2.84
CA LYS A 680 34.92 3.33 3.67
C LYS A 680 34.93 2.91 5.13
N THR A 681 33.87 2.18 5.57
CA THR A 681 33.75 1.80 6.99
C THR A 681 34.61 0.58 7.28
N GLY A 682 35.25 -0.07 6.13
CA GLY A 682 36.19 -1.18 6.42
C GLY A 682 35.43 -2.48 6.68
N ILE A 683 33.97 -2.56 6.73
CA ILE A 683 33.17 -3.71 7.20
C ILE A 683 32.62 -4.45 5.96
N GLY A 684 33.31 -4.36 4.72
CA GLY A 684 33.10 -5.09 3.46
C GLY A 684 31.79 -5.88 3.44
N ARG A 685 31.01 -6.05 4.78
CA ARG A 685 29.78 -6.85 4.71
C ARG A 685 28.92 -6.54 5.95
N VAL A 686 27.58 -6.49 5.74
CA VAL A 686 26.63 -6.22 6.84
C VAL A 686 26.21 -7.56 7.47
N GLU A 687 26.39 -7.60 8.85
CA GLU A 687 26.08 -8.88 9.53
C GLU A 687 24.69 -8.81 10.18
N ILE A 688 23.92 -9.87 9.89
CA ILE A 688 22.55 -9.90 10.44
C ILE A 688 22.48 -11.03 11.48
N ASP A 689 21.98 -10.56 12.76
CA ASP A 689 21.93 -11.53 13.89
C ASP A 689 20.93 -12.65 13.60
N PRO A 690 21.17 -13.83 14.27
CA PRO A 690 20.27 -14.98 14.12
C PRO A 690 18.85 -14.66 14.61
N GLY A 691 17.77 -14.92 13.72
CA GLY A 691 16.39 -14.65 14.19
C GLY A 691 15.74 -13.54 13.38
N TYR A 692 16.68 -12.76 12.67
CA TYR A 692 16.11 -11.72 11.79
C TYR A 692 16.19 -12.18 10.34
N ASN A 693 15.06 -12.85 9.83
CA ASN A 693 15.13 -13.44 8.48
C ASN A 693 14.25 -12.65 7.49
N SER A 694 13.87 -11.48 8.01
CA SER A 694 13.15 -10.57 7.09
C SER A 694 13.89 -9.23 6.98
N ILE A 695 14.19 -8.99 5.69
CA ILE A 695 14.95 -7.72 5.52
C ILE A 695 14.22 -6.82 4.52
N ARG A 696 14.46 -5.59 4.69
CA ARG A 696 13.95 -4.59 3.73
C ARG A 696 15.10 -3.73 3.21
N ILE A 697 15.13 -3.69 1.85
CA ILE A 697 16.19 -2.85 1.24
C ILE A 697 15.52 -1.70 0.48
N GLU A 698 16.01 -0.53 0.79
CA GLU A 698 15.51 0.67 0.08
C GLU A 698 16.61 1.25 -0.81
N PHE A 699 16.17 1.69 -1.99
CA PHE A 699 17.20 2.21 -2.92
C PHE A 699 16.67 3.44 -3.63
N ALA A 700 17.61 4.20 -4.36
CA ALA A 700 17.26 5.48 -5.01
C ALA A 700 18.13 5.66 -6.26
N SER A 701 17.74 6.80 -6.97
CA SER A 701 18.54 7.12 -8.18
C SER A 701 18.97 8.59 -8.13
N ASN A 702 20.06 8.87 -8.92
CA ASN A 702 20.61 10.24 -8.90
C ASN A 702 20.05 11.09 -10.04
N GLY A 703 18.95 10.58 -10.64
CA GLY A 703 18.43 11.23 -11.87
C GLY A 703 17.29 12.19 -11.53
N PHE A 704 16.77 12.34 -10.30
CA PHE A 704 15.70 13.24 -9.82
C PHE A 704 14.66 13.48 -10.90
N ASN A 705 14.12 12.40 -11.59
CA ASN A 705 13.15 12.58 -12.69
C ASN A 705 11.73 12.29 -12.20
N ASP A 706 11.48 12.46 -10.83
CA ASP A 706 10.14 12.42 -10.23
C ASP A 706 9.45 11.09 -10.51
N GLY A 707 10.19 9.98 -10.45
CA GLY A 707 9.51 8.66 -10.47
C GLY A 707 9.49 8.04 -11.87
N LEU A 708 10.16 8.74 -12.76
CA LEU A 708 10.13 8.19 -14.13
C LEU A 708 11.21 7.15 -14.31
N GLU A 709 11.95 6.87 -13.24
CA GLU A 709 13.00 5.85 -13.36
C GLU A 709 12.45 4.50 -12.90
N GLU A 710 13.00 3.49 -13.58
CA GLU A 710 12.62 2.12 -13.18
C GLU A 710 13.82 1.35 -12.64
N PHE A 711 13.44 0.42 -11.65
CA PHE A 711 14.55 -0.30 -10.99
C PHE A 711 14.38 -1.81 -11.24
N GLN A 712 15.52 -2.41 -11.33
CA GLN A 712 15.56 -3.88 -11.44
C GLN A 712 16.57 -4.43 -10.42
N TYR A 713 16.12 -5.49 -9.75
CA TYR A 713 17.01 -5.96 -8.66
C TYR A 713 17.05 -7.48 -8.65
N MET A 714 18.18 -8.00 -7.96
CA MET A 714 18.38 -9.46 -7.83
C MET A 714 19.17 -9.74 -6.54
N LEU A 715 18.54 -10.76 -5.80
CA LEU A 715 19.29 -11.21 -4.60
C LEU A 715 19.90 -12.58 -4.87
N GLU A 716 21.23 -12.57 -5.04
CA GLU A 716 21.93 -13.85 -5.28
C GLU A 716 21.91 -14.75 -4.04
N GLY A 717 21.55 -16.00 -4.21
CA GLY A 717 21.38 -16.93 -3.05
C GLY A 717 19.91 -17.13 -2.70
N PHE A 718 18.97 -16.25 -3.34
CA PHE A 718 17.51 -16.36 -3.11
C PHE A 718 16.77 -16.31 -4.44
N ASP A 719 17.21 -15.34 -5.38
CA ASP A 719 16.49 -15.18 -6.67
C ASP A 719 17.23 -15.95 -7.77
N ARG A 720 16.44 -16.54 -8.83
CA ARG A 720 17.10 -17.25 -9.96
C ARG A 720 17.41 -16.27 -11.09
N ASP A 721 16.48 -15.22 -11.37
CA ASP A 721 16.70 -14.23 -12.45
C ASP A 721 16.37 -12.82 -11.93
N TRP A 722 16.77 -11.80 -12.77
CA TRP A 722 16.45 -10.40 -12.43
C TRP A 722 14.93 -10.20 -12.30
N SER A 723 14.58 -9.31 -11.43
CA SER A 723 13.14 -8.98 -11.35
C SER A 723 12.68 -8.18 -12.57
N GLN A 724 11.29 -7.98 -12.73
CA GLN A 724 10.79 -7.05 -13.77
C GLN A 724 11.08 -5.60 -13.39
N TRP A 725 11.22 -4.74 -14.44
CA TRP A 725 11.46 -3.31 -14.14
C TRP A 725 10.26 -2.73 -13.37
N THR A 726 10.58 -2.15 -12.27
CA THR A 726 9.50 -1.55 -11.46
C THR A 726 9.89 -0.13 -11.02
N ALA A 727 8.85 0.70 -10.74
CA ALA A 727 9.10 2.09 -10.27
C ALA A 727 9.23 2.12 -8.75
N GLU A 728 9.08 0.90 -8.11
CA GLU A 728 9.18 0.87 -6.63
C GLU A 728 10.63 1.08 -6.18
N TYR A 729 10.76 1.79 -5.02
CA TYR A 729 12.15 2.12 -4.59
C TYR A 729 12.52 1.28 -3.36
N ARG A 730 11.66 0.25 -3.12
CA ARG A 730 12.00 -0.62 -1.97
C ARG A 730 11.62 -2.07 -2.31
N LYS A 731 12.41 -3.00 -1.56
CA LYS A 731 12.14 -4.44 -1.74
C LYS A 731 12.31 -5.18 -0.41
N ASP A 732 11.13 -6.12 -0.20
CA ASP A 732 11.17 -6.88 1.06
C ASP A 732 11.49 -8.36 0.76
N TYR A 733 12.49 -8.86 1.53
CA TYR A 733 12.75 -10.31 1.49
C TYR A 733 12.40 -10.94 2.84
N THR A 734 11.48 -12.03 2.75
CA THR A 734 11.10 -12.68 4.03
C THR A 734 11.58 -14.14 4.02
N ASN A 735 11.96 -14.60 5.24
CA ASN A 735 12.32 -16.00 5.49
C ASN A 735 13.65 -16.37 4.82
N LEU A 736 14.64 -15.54 5.04
CA LEU A 736 15.96 -15.82 4.43
C LEU A 736 16.69 -16.87 5.27
N SER A 737 17.18 -17.95 4.52
CA SER A 737 17.99 -18.96 5.23
C SER A 737 19.40 -18.42 5.53
N PRO A 738 19.99 -18.96 6.64
CA PRO A 738 21.36 -18.54 6.98
C PRO A 738 22.33 -18.75 5.82
N GLY A 739 23.00 -17.67 5.47
CA GLY A 739 23.98 -17.78 4.37
C GLY A 739 24.40 -16.37 3.90
N GLU A 740 25.30 -16.43 2.89
CA GLU A 740 25.81 -15.15 2.33
C GLU A 740 24.97 -14.74 1.11
N TYR A 741 24.56 -13.44 1.22
CA TYR A 741 23.73 -12.93 0.09
C TYR A 741 24.38 -11.69 -0.53
N ARG A 742 24.08 -11.62 -1.96
CA ARG A 742 24.54 -10.41 -2.67
C ARG A 742 23.35 -9.77 -3.41
N PHE A 743 23.09 -8.51 -2.96
CA PHE A 743 21.97 -7.77 -3.61
C PHE A 743 22.49 -6.89 -4.75
N ARG A 744 21.96 -7.12 -5.98
CA ARG A 744 22.36 -6.35 -7.19
C ARG A 744 21.21 -5.46 -7.64
N LEU A 745 21.64 -4.23 -8.05
CA LEU A 745 20.60 -3.24 -8.37
C LEU A 745 21.03 -2.44 -9.61
N ARG A 746 20.03 -2.29 -10.54
CA ARG A 746 20.32 -1.36 -11.66
C ARG A 746 19.10 -0.48 -11.92
N VAL A 747 19.38 0.69 -12.60
CA VAL A 747 18.29 1.67 -12.82
C VAL A 747 18.26 2.02 -14.32
N ARG A 748 17.03 2.17 -14.71
CA ARG A 748 16.82 2.62 -16.11
C ARG A 748 16.10 3.97 -16.14
N GLY A 749 16.77 4.94 -16.79
CA GLY A 749 16.18 6.29 -16.87
C GLY A 749 15.05 6.35 -17.90
N PRO A 750 14.36 7.50 -18.01
CA PRO A 750 13.24 7.67 -18.96
C PRO A 750 13.72 7.57 -20.42
N ASP A 751 14.97 7.69 -20.60
CA ASP A 751 15.47 7.60 -22.00
C ASP A 751 15.73 6.15 -22.39
N GLY A 752 15.47 5.25 -21.44
CA GLY A 752 15.61 3.81 -21.76
C GLY A 752 17.03 3.29 -21.52
N ARG A 753 18.00 4.15 -21.13
CA ARG A 753 19.38 3.68 -20.88
C ARG A 753 19.51 3.15 -19.45
N THR A 754 20.20 2.06 -19.37
CA THR A 754 20.38 1.42 -18.06
C THR A 754 21.70 1.90 -17.42
N GLY A 755 21.52 2.28 -16.16
CA GLY A 755 22.67 2.84 -15.42
C GLY A 755 23.58 1.72 -14.91
N GLU A 756 24.70 2.14 -14.17
CA GLU A 756 25.64 1.16 -13.58
C GLU A 756 25.00 0.39 -12.43
N GLU A 757 25.48 -0.88 -12.32
CA GLU A 757 24.92 -1.78 -11.28
C GLU A 757 25.56 -1.48 -9.92
N SER A 758 24.64 -1.47 -8.87
CA SER A 758 25.11 -1.31 -7.49
C SER A 758 24.88 -2.62 -6.72
N THR A 759 25.98 -2.92 -5.85
CA THR A 759 25.84 -4.21 -5.14
C THR A 759 26.04 -4.01 -3.64
N LEU A 760 25.24 -4.86 -2.91
CA LEU A 760 25.39 -4.87 -1.44
C LEU A 760 25.45 -6.33 -0.97
N THR A 761 26.65 -6.51 -0.13
CA THR A 761 26.80 -7.90 0.35
C THR A 761 26.48 -7.95 1.86
N PHE A 762 25.56 -9.02 2.26
CA PHE A 762 25.31 -9.20 3.70
C PHE A 762 25.16 -10.69 4.01
N VAL A 763 25.41 -11.02 5.44
CA VAL A 763 25.39 -12.43 5.85
C VAL A 763 24.33 -12.59 6.95
N VAL A 764 23.50 -13.66 6.72
CA VAL A 764 22.54 -14.02 7.79
C VAL A 764 23.08 -15.21 8.57
N TYR A 765 23.38 -14.97 10.02
CA TYR A 765 24.03 -16.03 10.82
C TYR A 765 22.97 -16.98 11.38
N PRO A 766 23.39 -18.32 11.40
CA PRO A 766 22.49 -19.31 12.02
C PRO A 766 22.45 -19.17 13.54
N TYR A 767 21.24 -19.73 14.19
CA TYR A 767 21.22 -19.79 15.68
C TYR A 767 22.37 -20.66 16.20
N LEU A 768 22.81 -20.30 17.56
CA LEU A 768 23.93 -21.08 18.14
C LEU A 768 23.61 -22.57 18.13
N TRP A 769 22.24 -23.05 18.16
CA TRP A 769 21.94 -24.50 18.21
C TRP A 769 21.95 -25.12 16.80
N GLN A 770 22.20 -24.26 15.81
CA GLN A 770 22.23 -24.76 14.42
C GLN A 770 23.65 -24.76 13.87
N THR A 771 24.62 -24.57 14.87
CA THR A 771 26.03 -24.56 14.43
C THR A 771 26.56 -26.00 14.47
N ILE A 772 27.63 -26.22 13.73
CA ILE A 772 28.25 -27.56 13.67
C ILE A 772 28.69 -27.99 15.08
N TRP A 773 29.12 -27.07 15.93
CA TRP A 773 29.52 -27.42 17.32
C TRP A 773 28.31 -27.86 18.15
N ALA A 774 27.20 -27.23 17.91
CA ALA A 774 25.97 -27.64 18.64
C ALA A 774 25.56 -29.07 18.26
N TYR A 775 25.73 -29.34 16.90
CA TYR A 775 25.39 -30.72 16.49
C TYR A 775 26.40 -31.73 17.08
N LEU A 776 27.59 -31.32 17.20
CA LEU A 776 28.58 -32.20 17.85
C LEU A 776 28.26 -32.40 19.33
N ILE A 777 27.78 -31.36 20.00
CA ILE A 777 27.40 -31.46 21.42
C ILE A 777 26.15 -32.34 21.55
N TYR A 778 25.15 -32.09 20.55
CA TYR A 778 23.96 -32.97 20.58
C TYR A 778 24.38 -34.43 20.44
N LEU A 779 25.28 -34.60 19.57
CA LEU A 779 25.76 -35.98 19.35
C LEU A 779 26.47 -36.52 20.61
N LEU A 780 27.23 -35.72 21.25
CA LEU A 780 27.93 -36.18 22.46
C LEU A 780 26.93 -36.42 23.60
N LEU A 781 25.93 -35.50 23.73
CA LEU A 781 24.92 -35.68 24.79
C LEU A 781 24.09 -36.96 24.52
N PHE A 782 23.83 -37.11 23.26
CA PHE A 782 23.10 -38.34 22.87
C PHE A 782 23.96 -39.58 23.16
N ALA A 783 25.22 -39.54 22.81
CA ALA A 783 26.12 -40.67 23.12
C ALA A 783 26.28 -40.83 24.65
N GLY A 784 26.35 -39.69 25.37
CA GLY A 784 26.42 -39.75 26.85
C GLY A 784 25.19 -40.45 27.43
N VAL A 785 23.97 -40.07 26.88
CA VAL A 785 22.74 -40.70 27.41
C VAL A 785 22.76 -42.21 27.09
N ILE A 786 23.22 -42.49 25.90
CA ILE A 786 23.30 -43.92 25.53
C ILE A 786 24.33 -44.63 26.42
N TYR A 787 25.44 -43.93 26.62
CA TYR A 787 26.47 -44.52 27.49
C TYR A 787 25.94 -44.72 28.92
N ILE A 788 25.16 -43.69 29.50
CA ILE A 788 24.60 -43.80 30.86
C ILE A 788 23.53 -44.92 30.89
N PHE A 789 22.81 -44.95 29.81
CA PHE A 789 21.79 -46.00 29.71
C PHE A 789 22.46 -47.39 29.64
N VAL A 790 23.49 -47.53 28.86
CA VAL A 790 24.17 -48.84 28.74
C VAL A 790 24.86 -49.19 30.08
N ARG A 791 25.46 -48.21 30.67
CA ARG A 791 26.13 -48.47 31.96
C ARG A 791 25.09 -48.77 33.05
N TYR A 792 23.98 -47.99 33.00
CA TYR A 792 22.90 -48.30 33.98
C TYR A 792 22.37 -49.72 33.71
N ARG A 793 22.31 -50.22 32.46
CA ARG A 793 21.78 -51.56 32.11
C ARG A 793 22.77 -52.66 32.51
N VAL A 794 24.02 -52.37 32.34
CA VAL A 794 25.04 -53.38 32.66
C VAL A 794 25.13 -53.53 34.19
N LYS A 795 24.99 -52.45 34.97
CA LYS A 795 24.99 -52.54 36.45
C LYS A 795 23.67 -53.13 36.96
N TYR A 796 22.63 -52.84 36.29
CA TYR A 796 21.32 -53.45 36.59
C TYR A 796 21.35 -54.95 36.29
N LEU A 797 22.21 -55.43 35.28
CA LEU A 797 22.21 -56.86 34.89
C LEU A 797 23.17 -57.66 35.76
N GLU A 798 24.17 -57.01 36.33
CA GLU A 798 25.14 -57.65 37.24
C GLU A 798 24.53 -57.83 38.64
N LYS A 799 23.47 -56.96 39.06
CA LYS A 799 22.75 -57.09 40.35
C LYS A 799 21.65 -58.14 40.26
N LYS A 800 21.28 -58.48 38.98
CA LYS A 800 20.24 -59.49 38.70
C LYS A 800 20.84 -60.89 38.55
N ASN A 801 22.20 -60.94 38.08
CA ASN A 801 22.87 -62.25 37.88
C ASN A 801 23.41 -62.79 39.22
N LEU A 802 23.59 -61.89 40.25
CA LEU A 802 24.05 -62.31 41.59
C LEU A 802 22.84 -62.58 42.50
N ARG A 803 21.57 -62.20 42.19
CA ARG A 803 20.30 -62.40 42.91
C ARG A 803 19.53 -63.58 42.29
N LEU A 804 20.03 -64.21 41.08
CA LEU A 804 19.39 -65.27 40.27
C LEU A 804 20.05 -66.61 40.54
N GLU A 805 21.26 -66.54 41.23
CA GLU A 805 21.94 -67.79 41.65
C GLU A 805 21.57 -68.13 43.10
N GLN A 806 20.79 -67.25 43.81
CA GLN A 806 20.34 -67.44 45.21
C GLN A 806 18.82 -67.59 45.26
N ILE A 807 18.07 -67.60 44.03
CA ILE A 807 16.60 -67.58 43.87
C ILE A 807 16.19 -68.78 43.03
N ILE A 808 17.20 -69.64 42.54
CA ILE A 808 16.97 -70.84 41.70
C ILE A 808 17.04 -72.08 42.60
N GLY A 809 17.25 -71.89 44.01
CA GLY A 809 17.25 -72.99 45.00
C GLY A 809 16.12 -72.81 46.00
N GLU A 810 15.14 -71.79 45.79
CA GLU A 810 14.09 -71.57 46.81
C GLU A 810 12.81 -71.08 46.13
N ARG A 811 12.43 -71.50 44.79
CA ARG A 811 11.08 -71.13 44.29
C ARG A 811 10.63 -72.15 43.23
N THR A 812 10.95 -73.46 43.47
CA THR A 812 10.05 -74.53 43.95
C THR A 812 9.10 -74.01 45.04
N LYS A 813 8.65 -72.74 44.77
CA LYS A 813 7.44 -72.52 45.62
C LYS A 813 6.55 -71.48 44.96
N GLU A 814 6.55 -71.51 43.48
CA GLU A 814 5.25 -71.60 42.79
C GLU A 814 4.18 -70.76 43.48
N ILE A 815 4.24 -69.63 43.72
CA ILE A 815 3.11 -68.81 44.25
C ILE A 815 3.58 -67.36 44.36
N SER A 816 4.79 -67.00 43.97
CA SER A 816 5.17 -65.57 44.02
C SER A 816 5.19 -64.96 42.61
N GLN A 817 4.89 -65.83 41.68
CA GLN A 817 4.86 -65.43 40.26
C GLN A 817 3.42 -65.11 39.84
N GLN A 818 2.35 -65.05 40.74
CA GLN A 818 0.96 -64.63 40.45
C GLN A 818 0.58 -63.43 41.32
N ALA A 819 1.44 -62.89 42.27
CA ALA A 819 1.18 -61.77 43.21
C ALA A 819 2.03 -60.55 42.81
N GLU A 820 2.82 -60.38 41.72
CA GLU A 820 3.53 -59.11 41.37
C GLU A 820 3.04 -58.59 40.01
N LYS A 821 2.35 -59.46 39.22
CA LYS A 821 1.69 -58.99 37.98
C LYS A 821 0.37 -58.28 38.31
N LEU A 822 -0.24 -58.31 39.52
CA LEU A 822 -1.45 -57.63 40.03
C LEU A 822 -1.08 -56.33 40.74
N LYS A 823 0.20 -56.08 41.16
CA LYS A 823 0.63 -54.81 41.81
C LYS A 823 1.29 -53.87 40.79
N GLU A 824 1.70 -54.30 39.55
CA GLU A 824 2.26 -53.48 38.45
C GLU A 824 1.15 -53.00 37.52
N MET A 825 -0.07 -53.68 37.55
CA MET A 825 -1.27 -53.23 36.80
C MET A 825 -2.06 -52.22 37.62
N ASP A 826 -1.94 -52.13 38.90
CA ASP A 826 -2.65 -51.20 39.82
C ASP A 826 -1.88 -49.89 39.98
N GLU A 827 -0.60 -49.78 39.70
CA GLU A 827 0.22 -48.56 39.79
C GLU A 827 0.38 -47.91 38.41
N LEU A 828 0.09 -48.53 37.25
CA LEU A 828 0.06 -48.00 35.86
C LEU A 828 -1.36 -47.49 35.52
N LYS A 829 -2.46 -47.99 36.24
CA LYS A 829 -3.87 -47.53 36.10
C LYS A 829 -4.09 -46.22 36.86
N SER A 830 -3.39 -45.92 37.98
CA SER A 830 -3.58 -44.70 38.80
C SER A 830 -2.74 -43.54 38.27
N ARG A 831 -1.59 -43.70 37.55
CA ARG A 831 -0.74 -42.68 36.89
C ARG A 831 -1.29 -42.34 35.51
N PHE A 832 -2.03 -43.27 34.82
CA PHE A 832 -2.69 -43.04 33.51
C PHE A 832 -3.91 -42.13 33.68
N PHE A 833 -4.71 -42.04 34.86
CA PHE A 833 -5.96 -41.25 35.01
C PHE A 833 -5.65 -39.89 35.63
N THR A 834 -4.39 -39.68 36.25
CA THR A 834 -4.03 -38.36 36.80
C THR A 834 -3.35 -37.51 35.73
N ASN A 835 -2.71 -38.03 34.63
CA ASN A 835 -2.01 -37.30 33.55
C ASN A 835 -2.95 -37.00 32.38
N ILE A 836 -4.11 -37.77 32.28
CA ILE A 836 -5.05 -37.54 31.15
C ILE A 836 -6.06 -36.45 31.56
N SER A 837 -6.29 -36.24 32.79
CA SER A 837 -7.24 -35.22 33.28
C SER A 837 -6.70 -33.81 33.06
N HIS A 838 -5.42 -33.64 33.28
CA HIS A 838 -4.79 -32.32 33.06
C HIS A 838 -4.60 -32.02 31.57
N GLU A 839 -4.56 -33.06 30.81
CA GLU A 839 -4.34 -32.85 29.35
C GLU A 839 -5.67 -32.65 28.62
N PHE A 840 -6.90 -33.06 29.30
CA PHE A 840 -8.21 -32.82 28.66
C PHE A 840 -8.81 -31.50 29.15
N ARG A 841 -8.40 -31.01 30.40
CA ARG A 841 -8.97 -29.77 30.97
C ARG A 841 -8.45 -28.54 30.22
N THR A 842 -7.21 -28.66 29.72
CA THR A 842 -6.58 -27.44 29.16
C THR A 842 -7.11 -27.16 27.74
N PRO A 843 -7.30 -28.18 26.94
CA PRO A 843 -7.84 -27.80 25.62
C PRO A 843 -9.37 -27.55 25.70
N LEU A 844 -10.02 -28.07 26.65
CA LEU A 844 -11.49 -27.88 26.74
C LEU A 844 -11.83 -26.51 27.35
N THR A 845 -10.86 -26.04 28.23
CA THR A 845 -11.09 -24.69 28.81
C THR A 845 -10.80 -23.62 27.74
N LEU A 846 -9.86 -23.89 26.88
CA LEU A 846 -9.54 -22.93 25.79
C LEU A 846 -10.64 -22.93 24.73
N ILE A 847 -11.20 -24.13 24.48
CA ILE A 847 -12.30 -24.21 23.49
C ILE A 847 -13.55 -23.55 24.07
N MET A 848 -13.77 -23.77 25.31
CA MET A 848 -14.95 -23.11 25.94
C MET A 848 -14.74 -21.60 26.05
N GLY A 849 -13.44 -21.20 26.37
CA GLY A 849 -13.12 -19.75 26.47
C GLY A 849 -13.35 -19.04 25.13
N GLN A 850 -12.95 -19.73 24.05
CA GLN A 850 -13.07 -19.06 22.74
C GLN A 850 -14.52 -19.11 22.24
N THR A 851 -15.10 -20.21 22.53
CA THR A 851 -16.51 -20.28 22.11
C THR A 851 -17.40 -19.33 22.92
N GLU A 852 -17.08 -19.11 24.19
CA GLU A 852 -17.83 -18.13 25.02
C GLU A 852 -17.60 -16.70 24.52
N ASN A 853 -16.29 -16.36 24.11
CA ASN A 853 -16.01 -15.01 23.57
C ASN A 853 -16.74 -14.78 22.23
N LEU A 854 -16.84 -15.81 21.49
CA LEU A 854 -17.44 -15.65 20.15
C LEU A 854 -18.97 -15.60 20.26
N ILE A 855 -19.48 -16.34 21.27
CA ILE A 855 -20.94 -16.26 21.50
C ILE A 855 -21.32 -14.82 21.89
N SER A 856 -20.41 -14.07 22.68
CA SER A 856 -20.69 -12.69 23.14
C SER A 856 -20.47 -11.67 22.01
N GLU A 857 -19.71 -12.02 20.91
CA GLU A 857 -19.37 -11.09 19.81
C GLU A 857 -20.23 -11.41 18.57
N ALA A 858 -21.06 -12.47 18.66
CA ALA A 858 -21.75 -12.85 17.42
C ALA A 858 -23.10 -12.12 17.34
N ASN A 859 -23.36 -11.34 16.13
CA ASN A 859 -24.58 -10.52 15.95
C ASN A 859 -25.61 -11.29 15.11
N ASP A 860 -25.10 -12.47 14.55
CA ASP A 860 -25.98 -13.31 13.72
C ASP A 860 -26.59 -14.43 14.57
N GLY A 861 -27.94 -14.43 14.67
CA GLY A 861 -28.74 -15.30 15.57
C GLY A 861 -28.54 -16.79 15.22
N ARG A 862 -28.15 -17.10 14.07
CA ARG A 862 -27.93 -18.50 13.67
C ARG A 862 -26.54 -18.99 14.07
N ILE A 863 -25.53 -18.11 13.95
CA ILE A 863 -24.15 -18.46 14.37
C ILE A 863 -24.06 -18.49 15.91
N ARG A 864 -24.84 -17.71 16.50
CA ARG A 864 -24.84 -17.71 17.97
C ARG A 864 -25.48 -19.01 18.50
N GLN A 865 -26.47 -19.45 17.87
CA GLN A 865 -27.12 -20.69 18.32
C GLN A 865 -26.20 -21.90 18.11
N LYS A 866 -25.36 -21.88 17.04
CA LYS A 866 -24.41 -23.00 16.81
C LYS A 866 -23.27 -22.97 17.83
N LEU A 867 -22.93 -21.71 18.16
CA LEU A 867 -21.82 -21.57 19.13
C LEU A 867 -22.30 -21.88 20.55
N GLU A 868 -23.56 -21.69 20.77
CA GLU A 868 -24.11 -22.03 22.11
C GLU A 868 -24.25 -23.54 22.27
N MET A 869 -24.60 -24.19 21.14
CA MET A 869 -24.67 -25.67 21.22
C MET A 869 -23.28 -26.28 21.44
N SER A 870 -22.22 -25.78 20.81
CA SER A 870 -20.84 -26.29 21.00
C SER A 870 -20.31 -25.98 22.41
N TYR A 871 -20.74 -24.82 22.90
CA TYR A 871 -20.30 -24.46 24.27
C TYR A 871 -21.00 -25.35 25.30
N ARG A 872 -22.25 -25.71 25.12
CA ARG A 872 -22.99 -26.58 26.06
C ARG A 872 -22.42 -28.01 26.03
N ASN A 873 -22.02 -28.46 24.88
CA ASN A 873 -21.47 -29.83 24.79
C ASN A 873 -20.07 -29.91 25.40
N ALA A 874 -19.25 -28.87 25.23
CA ALA A 874 -17.92 -28.81 25.85
C ALA A 874 -18.02 -28.73 27.38
N ARG A 875 -19.03 -28.04 27.89
CA ARG A 875 -19.25 -27.97 29.35
C ARG A 875 -19.74 -29.31 29.89
N ARG A 876 -20.57 -29.97 29.17
CA ARG A 876 -21.03 -31.30 29.61
C ARG A 876 -19.86 -32.28 29.68
N LEU A 877 -18.93 -32.20 28.83
CA LEU A 877 -17.75 -33.10 28.82
C LEU A 877 -16.82 -32.78 30.00
N LEU A 878 -16.74 -31.53 30.28
CA LEU A 878 -15.88 -31.19 31.43
C LEU A 878 -16.50 -31.67 32.75
N LYS A 879 -17.79 -31.58 32.85
CA LYS A 879 -18.47 -32.09 34.07
C LYS A 879 -18.29 -33.61 34.20
N LEU A 880 -18.28 -34.36 33.19
CA LEU A 880 -18.13 -35.83 33.24
C LEU A 880 -16.69 -36.22 33.57
N ILE A 881 -15.82 -35.46 33.07
CA ILE A 881 -14.40 -35.75 33.36
C ILE A 881 -14.11 -35.49 34.85
N ASN A 882 -14.71 -34.40 35.33
CA ASN A 882 -14.46 -34.09 36.75
C ASN A 882 -15.13 -35.12 37.66
N GLN A 883 -16.31 -35.69 37.31
CA GLN A 883 -16.98 -36.70 38.15
C GLN A 883 -16.21 -38.03 38.10
N LEU A 884 -15.61 -38.37 37.06
CA LEU A 884 -14.78 -39.58 36.93
C LEU A 884 -13.49 -39.45 37.75
N LEU A 885 -12.91 -38.29 37.77
CA LEU A 885 -11.69 -38.09 38.57
C LEU A 885 -11.99 -38.16 40.07
N GLU A 886 -13.11 -37.68 40.40
CA GLU A 886 -13.47 -37.72 41.84
C GLU A 886 -13.66 -39.17 42.31
N ILE A 887 -14.16 -40.10 41.47
CA ILE A 887 -14.32 -41.53 41.83
C ILE A 887 -12.94 -42.19 41.88
N SER A 888 -12.05 -41.76 40.98
CA SER A 888 -10.69 -42.32 40.98
C SER A 888 -9.91 -41.91 42.24
N LYS A 889 -10.12 -40.64 42.72
CA LYS A 889 -9.43 -40.20 43.95
C LYS A 889 -9.99 -40.92 45.18
N ILE A 890 -11.31 -41.26 45.15
CA ILE A 890 -11.93 -41.97 46.29
C ILE A 890 -11.46 -43.42 46.30
N GLU A 891 -11.21 -44.12 45.15
CA GLU A 891 -10.74 -45.52 45.09
C GLU A 891 -9.27 -45.64 45.49
N ALA A 892 -8.57 -44.45 45.21
CA ALA A 892 -7.11 -44.46 45.52
C ALA A 892 -6.86 -44.08 46.97
N GLY A 893 -7.99 -43.89 47.78
CA GLY A 893 -7.92 -43.63 49.24
C GLY A 893 -7.41 -42.24 49.56
N LYS A 894 -7.28 -41.24 48.57
CA LYS A 894 -6.66 -39.90 48.72
C LYS A 894 -7.75 -38.84 48.94
N ASN A 895 -9.04 -39.23 49.26
CA ASN A 895 -10.12 -38.26 49.52
C ASN A 895 -10.35 -38.12 51.04
N THR A 896 -10.02 -36.91 51.59
CA THR A 896 -10.07 -36.71 53.06
C THR A 896 -11.43 -36.12 53.45
N LEU A 897 -12.15 -36.73 54.46
CA LEU A 897 -13.44 -36.22 54.98
C LEU A 897 -13.21 -35.07 55.96
N THR A 898 -13.85 -33.94 55.64
CA THR A 898 -13.84 -32.85 56.65
C THR A 898 -15.17 -32.85 57.42
N LEU A 899 -15.07 -33.40 58.62
CA LEU A 899 -16.35 -33.63 59.35
C LEU A 899 -16.67 -32.43 60.24
N SER A 900 -18.00 -31.95 60.17
CA SER A 900 -18.49 -30.87 61.05
C SER A 900 -19.86 -31.26 61.61
N LYS A 901 -20.08 -30.70 62.80
CA LYS A 901 -21.41 -30.96 63.38
C LYS A 901 -22.51 -30.26 62.57
N VAL A 902 -23.43 -31.14 61.95
CA VAL A 902 -24.44 -30.54 61.04
C VAL A 902 -25.82 -30.90 61.56
N GLN A 903 -26.61 -29.69 61.69
CA GLN A 903 -28.04 -29.99 61.90
C GLN A 903 -28.69 -30.43 60.57
N ILE A 904 -28.86 -31.81 60.50
CA ILE A 904 -29.09 -32.39 59.15
C ILE A 904 -30.52 -32.10 58.69
N VAL A 905 -31.45 -31.81 59.61
CA VAL A 905 -32.84 -31.61 59.15
C VAL A 905 -32.96 -30.24 58.46
N PRO A 906 -32.47 -29.10 59.08
CA PRO A 906 -32.59 -27.82 58.33
C PRO A 906 -31.68 -27.80 57.10
N TYR A 907 -30.67 -28.52 57.14
CA TYR A 907 -29.73 -28.49 56.00
C TYR A 907 -30.32 -29.25 54.81
N LEU A 908 -30.90 -30.39 54.94
CA LEU A 908 -31.46 -31.14 53.81
C LEU A 908 -32.80 -30.53 53.37
N ARG A 909 -33.46 -29.93 54.40
CA ARG A 909 -34.67 -29.18 53.97
C ARG A 909 -34.31 -28.05 53.00
N GLN A 910 -33.22 -27.40 53.31
CA GLN A 910 -32.80 -26.33 52.40
C GLN A 910 -32.42 -26.88 51.02
N ILE A 911 -31.77 -28.00 50.99
CA ILE A 911 -31.36 -28.55 49.67
C ILE A 911 -32.60 -29.05 48.92
N PHE A 912 -33.47 -29.67 49.64
CA PHE A 912 -34.69 -30.24 49.02
C PHE A 912 -35.58 -29.16 48.44
N TYR A 913 -35.61 -27.98 49.06
CA TYR A 913 -36.55 -26.96 48.55
C TYR A 913 -35.86 -26.07 47.51
N ASN A 914 -34.51 -26.26 47.31
CA ASN A 914 -33.90 -25.57 46.15
C ASN A 914 -34.48 -26.10 44.83
N PHE A 915 -35.24 -27.22 44.88
CA PHE A 915 -35.77 -27.77 43.62
C PHE A 915 -37.26 -27.49 43.51
N GLU A 916 -37.72 -26.54 44.37
CA GLU A 916 -39.17 -26.24 44.39
C GLU A 916 -39.63 -25.61 43.07
N SER A 917 -38.78 -24.71 42.67
CA SER A 917 -39.20 -24.01 41.43
C SER A 917 -39.25 -24.98 40.25
N LEU A 918 -38.22 -25.85 40.18
CA LEU A 918 -38.20 -26.82 39.05
C LEU A 918 -39.34 -27.84 39.20
N ALA A 919 -39.58 -28.29 40.40
CA ALA A 919 -40.67 -29.25 40.63
C ALA A 919 -42.04 -28.63 40.35
N GLU A 920 -42.23 -27.26 40.65
CA GLU A 920 -43.51 -26.56 40.33
C GLU A 920 -43.72 -26.46 38.82
N GLN A 921 -42.61 -26.21 38.15
CA GLN A 921 -42.73 -26.10 36.68
C GLN A 921 -43.18 -27.42 36.07
N ARG A 922 -42.86 -28.53 36.75
CA ARG A 922 -43.22 -29.83 36.13
C ARG A 922 -44.46 -30.41 36.81
N GLY A 923 -45.07 -29.57 37.71
CA GLY A 923 -46.30 -29.98 38.42
C GLY A 923 -46.03 -31.13 39.41
N ILE A 924 -44.80 -31.31 39.99
CA ILE A 924 -44.48 -32.38 40.96
C ILE A 924 -44.59 -31.82 42.38
N GLU A 925 -45.31 -32.66 43.23
CA GLU A 925 -45.47 -32.23 44.63
C GLU A 925 -44.28 -32.69 45.50
N LEU A 926 -43.68 -31.61 46.21
CA LEU A 926 -42.55 -31.95 47.10
C LEU A 926 -43.01 -31.99 48.55
N GLU A 927 -42.70 -33.16 49.16
CA GLU A 927 -43.11 -33.28 50.58
C GLU A 927 -41.89 -33.65 51.44
N PHE A 928 -41.73 -32.72 52.50
CA PHE A 928 -40.62 -33.01 53.44
C PHE A 928 -41.19 -33.48 54.78
N LEU A 929 -40.86 -34.83 55.09
CA LEU A 929 -41.40 -35.36 56.36
C LEU A 929 -40.27 -35.59 57.36
N GLN A 930 -40.61 -35.03 58.60
CA GLN A 930 -39.55 -35.25 59.61
C GLN A 930 -40.18 -35.75 60.92
N SER A 931 -39.55 -36.80 61.53
CA SER A 931 -40.11 -37.32 62.80
C SER A 931 -39.48 -36.64 64.01
N VAL A 932 -38.29 -35.70 63.71
CA VAL A 932 -37.64 -34.92 64.80
C VAL A 932 -37.29 -33.54 64.24
N ASN A 933 -37.50 -32.44 65.07
CA ASN A 933 -37.33 -31.04 64.59
C ASN A 933 -35.85 -30.66 64.52
N SER A 934 -34.98 -31.35 65.25
CA SER A 934 -33.54 -31.03 65.14
C SER A 934 -32.72 -32.30 65.44
N LEU A 935 -31.90 -32.66 64.34
CA LEU A 935 -31.02 -33.85 64.49
C LEU A 935 -29.61 -33.48 64.03
N THR A 936 -28.66 -33.75 65.04
CA THR A 936 -27.28 -33.34 64.70
C THR A 936 -26.43 -34.60 64.46
N ILE A 937 -25.76 -34.54 63.20
CA ILE A 937 -24.79 -35.63 62.91
C ILE A 937 -23.46 -35.02 62.47
N PHE A 938 -22.34 -35.84 62.66
CA PHE A 938 -21.04 -35.37 62.11
C PHE A 938 -20.90 -35.82 60.65
N ALA A 939 -21.00 -34.78 59.82
CA ALA A 939 -20.92 -35.12 58.38
C ALA A 939 -20.14 -34.02 57.64
N ASP A 940 -19.63 -34.39 56.49
CA ASP A 940 -19.06 -33.38 55.57
C ASP A 940 -20.18 -32.75 54.72
N LYS A 941 -20.40 -31.41 55.02
CA LYS A 941 -21.59 -30.72 54.47
C LYS A 941 -21.55 -30.72 52.93
N GLU A 942 -20.38 -30.52 52.33
CA GLU A 942 -20.29 -30.41 50.87
C GLU A 942 -20.56 -31.77 50.19
N LYS A 943 -20.09 -32.82 50.74
CA LYS A 943 -20.29 -34.13 50.10
C LYS A 943 -21.73 -34.62 50.29
N PHE A 944 -22.30 -34.24 51.40
CA PHE A 944 -23.73 -34.58 51.59
C PHE A 944 -24.60 -33.79 50.60
N GLU A 945 -24.26 -32.55 50.43
CA GLU A 945 -25.04 -31.78 49.43
C GLU A 945 -24.97 -32.44 48.04
N LYS A 946 -23.87 -33.00 47.73
CA LYS A 946 -23.71 -33.65 46.40
C LYS A 946 -24.54 -34.93 46.32
N ILE A 947 -24.50 -35.65 47.43
CA ILE A 947 -25.26 -36.92 47.42
C ILE A 947 -26.75 -36.62 47.22
N PHE A 948 -27.20 -35.65 47.95
CA PHE A 948 -28.66 -35.48 47.94
C PHE A 948 -29.10 -34.63 46.75
N ASN A 949 -28.23 -33.75 46.25
CA ASN A 949 -28.59 -33.08 44.97
C ASN A 949 -28.73 -34.07 43.83
N ASN A 950 -27.83 -35.04 43.91
CA ASN A 950 -27.90 -36.03 42.82
C ASN A 950 -29.15 -36.91 42.95
N LEU A 951 -29.47 -37.29 44.13
CA LEU A 951 -30.64 -38.18 44.29
C LEU A 951 -31.94 -37.41 44.05
N ILE A 952 -32.01 -36.16 44.53
CA ILE A 952 -33.27 -35.38 44.40
C ILE A 952 -33.44 -34.94 42.94
N SER A 953 -32.25 -34.52 42.38
CA SER A 953 -32.39 -34.13 40.94
C SER A 953 -32.82 -35.34 40.10
N ASN A 954 -32.35 -36.59 40.47
CA ASN A 954 -32.83 -37.78 39.73
C ASN A 954 -34.31 -38.06 40.02
N ALA A 955 -34.70 -37.81 41.19
CA ALA A 955 -36.12 -38.00 41.53
C ALA A 955 -37.02 -37.02 40.78
N VAL A 956 -36.54 -35.79 40.63
CA VAL A 956 -37.37 -34.80 39.92
C VAL A 956 -37.39 -35.13 38.42
N LYS A 957 -36.19 -35.60 38.00
CA LYS A 957 -36.06 -35.89 36.56
C LYS A 957 -36.97 -37.07 36.17
N PHE A 958 -37.24 -38.01 37.01
CA PHE A 958 -37.85 -39.27 36.53
C PHE A 958 -39.26 -39.40 37.10
N THR A 959 -39.73 -38.32 37.72
CA THR A 959 -41.12 -38.35 38.20
C THR A 959 -42.01 -37.55 37.25
N PRO A 960 -43.05 -38.18 36.64
CA PRO A 960 -43.89 -37.49 35.64
C PRO A 960 -44.73 -36.39 36.29
N GLU A 961 -45.42 -35.46 35.48
CA GLU A 961 -46.21 -34.30 35.96
C GLU A 961 -47.37 -34.76 36.87
N GLY A 962 -47.56 -34.23 38.05
CA GLY A 962 -48.62 -34.57 39.04
C GLY A 962 -48.09 -35.58 40.07
N GLY A 963 -46.80 -36.07 39.90
CA GLY A 963 -46.17 -37.03 40.82
C GLY A 963 -45.69 -36.36 42.13
N LYS A 964 -45.25 -37.28 43.06
CA LYS A 964 -44.88 -36.76 44.38
C LYS A 964 -43.48 -37.28 44.78
N ILE A 965 -42.65 -36.22 45.28
CA ILE A 965 -41.33 -36.63 45.81
C ILE A 965 -41.28 -36.32 47.31
N THR A 966 -40.90 -37.44 48.01
CA THR A 966 -40.89 -37.26 49.48
C THR A 966 -39.48 -37.50 50.05
N LEU A 967 -39.05 -36.44 50.81
CA LEU A 967 -37.82 -36.65 51.59
C LEU A 967 -38.16 -36.75 53.09
N SER A 968 -37.76 -38.01 53.59
CA SER A 968 -38.08 -38.18 55.03
C SER A 968 -36.82 -38.49 55.84
N ILE A 969 -36.86 -37.82 57.00
CA ILE A 969 -35.74 -38.05 57.91
C ILE A 969 -36.30 -38.59 59.24
N ASP A 970 -35.78 -39.88 59.50
CA ASP A 970 -36.29 -40.47 60.75
C ASP A 970 -35.14 -41.06 61.58
N GLU A 971 -35.33 -41.09 62.99
CA GLU A 971 -34.34 -41.88 63.75
C GLU A 971 -34.62 -43.38 63.57
N ASN A 972 -33.58 -44.17 63.47
CA ASN A 972 -33.81 -45.59 63.19
C ASN A 972 -34.52 -46.28 64.37
N PRO A 973 -35.69 -46.89 64.23
CA PRO A 973 -36.51 -47.48 65.30
C PRO A 973 -35.84 -48.72 65.92
N GLY A 974 -34.65 -49.25 65.36
CA GLY A 974 -33.93 -50.48 65.76
C GLY A 974 -32.50 -50.18 66.22
N ASP A 975 -32.08 -48.72 66.30
CA ASP A 975 -30.78 -48.29 66.83
C ASP A 975 -30.75 -46.76 66.96
N ALA A 976 -30.83 -46.34 68.32
CA ALA A 976 -30.97 -44.89 68.59
C ALA A 976 -29.72 -44.11 68.13
N GLU A 977 -28.65 -44.75 67.61
CA GLU A 977 -27.40 -44.05 67.22
C GLU A 977 -27.31 -43.92 65.69
N LYS A 978 -28.38 -44.37 65.00
CA LYS A 978 -28.31 -44.25 63.52
C LYS A 978 -29.49 -43.43 63.02
N VAL A 979 -29.17 -42.67 61.87
CA VAL A 979 -30.23 -41.84 61.28
C VAL A 979 -30.50 -42.37 59.85
N GLN A 980 -31.92 -42.42 59.59
CA GLN A 980 -32.28 -42.88 58.23
C GLN A 980 -32.90 -41.75 57.42
N ILE A 981 -32.22 -41.65 56.22
CA ILE A 981 -32.77 -40.61 55.32
C ILE A 981 -33.27 -41.30 54.04
N ARG A 982 -34.67 -40.97 53.80
CA ARG A 982 -35.25 -41.64 52.63
C ARG A 982 -35.69 -40.62 51.57
N VAL A 983 -35.20 -40.95 50.31
CA VAL A 983 -35.71 -40.13 49.19
C VAL A 983 -36.56 -41.03 48.29
N LYS A 984 -37.95 -40.64 48.37
CA LYS A 984 -38.88 -41.49 47.61
C LYS A 984 -39.60 -40.69 46.53
N ASP A 985 -39.60 -41.40 45.37
CA ASP A 985 -40.35 -40.71 44.28
C ASP A 985 -41.40 -41.66 43.71
N THR A 986 -42.41 -41.02 43.05
CA THR A 986 -43.48 -41.87 42.48
C THR A 986 -43.30 -41.97 40.97
N GLY A 987 -41.94 -41.97 40.60
CA GLY A 987 -41.66 -41.98 39.13
C GLY A 987 -41.70 -43.39 38.57
N ALA A 988 -41.06 -43.70 37.40
CA ALA A 988 -41.20 -44.89 36.53
C ALA A 988 -40.69 -46.15 37.24
N GLY A 989 -40.06 -46.05 38.39
CA GLY A 989 -39.54 -47.20 39.15
C GLY A 989 -38.50 -48.00 38.34
N ILE A 990 -37.56 -48.83 39.11
CA ILE A 990 -36.47 -49.56 38.46
C ILE A 990 -36.79 -51.06 38.58
N PRO A 991 -36.63 -51.85 37.32
CA PRO A 991 -36.92 -53.29 37.38
C PRO A 991 -36.00 -54.02 38.37
N GLU A 992 -36.58 -55.12 39.09
CA GLU A 992 -35.90 -55.80 40.22
C GLU A 992 -34.57 -56.42 39.76
N ASN A 993 -34.43 -56.81 38.51
CA ASN A 993 -33.18 -57.46 38.07
C ASN A 993 -32.09 -56.43 37.74
N ARG A 994 -32.52 -55.16 37.88
CA ARG A 994 -31.49 -54.18 37.45
C ARG A 994 -31.08 -53.29 38.64
N ILE A 995 -31.67 -53.52 39.71
CA ILE A 995 -31.43 -52.64 40.88
C ILE A 995 -29.99 -52.83 41.36
N ARG A 996 -29.38 -54.06 41.13
CA ARG A 996 -28.02 -54.31 41.63
C ARG A 996 -26.96 -53.62 40.76
N TYR A 997 -27.38 -53.12 39.62
CA TYR A 997 -26.35 -52.57 38.72
C TYR A 997 -26.44 -51.05 38.67
N ILE A 998 -27.40 -50.44 39.38
CA ILE A 998 -27.68 -49.00 39.22
C ILE A 998 -26.55 -48.18 39.87
N PHE A 999 -25.79 -48.86 40.68
CA PHE A 999 -24.67 -48.07 41.26
C PHE A 999 -23.38 -48.35 40.49
N ASP A 1000 -23.50 -49.26 39.35
CA ASP A 1000 -22.32 -49.45 38.48
C ASP A 1000 -22.05 -48.20 37.63
N ARG A 1001 -20.76 -47.94 37.32
CA ARG A 1001 -20.37 -46.72 36.55
C ARG A 1001 -20.91 -46.81 35.12
N PHE A 1002 -21.49 -45.72 34.67
CA PHE A 1002 -21.97 -45.52 33.28
C PHE A 1002 -23.18 -46.41 33.00
N TYR A 1003 -23.55 -46.97 34.18
CA TYR A 1003 -24.72 -47.84 33.97
C TYR A 1003 -26.01 -46.99 33.96
N GLN A 1004 -26.78 -47.13 32.83
CA GLN A 1004 -28.09 -46.46 32.71
C GLN A 1004 -29.17 -47.49 32.38
N VAL A 1005 -30.21 -47.41 33.09
CA VAL A 1005 -31.29 -48.41 32.88
C VAL A 1005 -32.01 -48.07 31.57
N ASP A 1006 -31.83 -48.89 30.44
CA ASP A 1006 -32.46 -48.80 29.10
C ASP A 1006 -33.98 -48.72 29.20
N ARG A 1007 -34.61 -47.44 29.14
CA ARG A 1007 -36.09 -47.50 29.19
C ARG A 1007 -36.66 -47.14 27.81
N THR A 1008 -37.62 -48.01 27.35
CA THR A 1008 -38.85 -48.20 26.56
C THR A 1008 -39.61 -46.88 26.37
N GLN A 1009 -39.43 -46.11 25.19
CA GLN A 1009 -40.11 -45.26 24.19
C GLN A 1009 -41.07 -44.27 24.87
N LYS A 1010 -40.49 -43.13 25.61
CA LYS A 1010 -41.26 -41.86 25.60
C LYS A 1010 -40.78 -40.97 26.74
N SER A 1011 -39.34 -40.72 27.05
CA SER A 1011 -38.98 -39.47 27.78
C SER A 1011 -37.50 -39.19 27.58
N ASP A 1012 -36.93 -38.32 26.58
CA ASP A 1012 -35.67 -37.65 26.21
C ASP A 1012 -34.90 -37.18 27.45
N ILE A 1013 -34.80 -38.02 28.58
CA ILE A 1013 -34.05 -37.41 29.70
C ILE A 1013 -32.74 -38.18 29.86
N GLU A 1014 -31.52 -37.70 29.30
CA GLU A 1014 -30.16 -38.28 29.24
C GLU A 1014 -29.38 -37.96 30.53
N GLY A 1015 -29.02 -39.06 31.39
CA GLY A 1015 -28.10 -38.87 32.54
C GLY A 1015 -26.79 -39.63 32.32
N THR A 1016 -25.63 -39.16 32.72
CA THR A 1016 -24.24 -39.60 32.46
C THR A 1016 -23.97 -40.94 33.13
N GLY A 1017 -24.88 -41.57 33.93
CA GLY A 1017 -24.76 -42.91 34.57
C GLY A 1017 -23.62 -42.97 35.58
N ILE A 1018 -23.09 -41.76 36.02
CA ILE A 1018 -21.95 -41.75 36.95
C ILE A 1018 -22.44 -41.23 38.31
N GLY A 1019 -23.51 -40.60 38.38
CA GLY A 1019 -23.98 -39.84 39.56
C GLY A 1019 -24.34 -40.78 40.72
N LEU A 1020 -24.96 -41.91 40.47
CA LEU A 1020 -25.38 -42.79 41.58
C LEU A 1020 -24.21 -43.64 42.07
N ALA A 1021 -23.27 -43.97 41.18
CA ALA A 1021 -22.03 -44.65 41.62
C ALA A 1021 -21.19 -43.74 42.53
N LEU A 1022 -21.20 -42.43 42.21
CA LEU A 1022 -20.49 -41.47 43.08
C LEU A 1022 -21.23 -41.29 44.41
N THR A 1023 -22.58 -41.35 44.39
CA THR A 1023 -23.36 -41.22 45.63
C THR A 1023 -23.09 -42.42 46.56
N ARG A 1024 -22.88 -43.62 45.95
CA ARG A 1024 -22.58 -44.79 46.80
C ARG A 1024 -21.17 -44.67 47.40
N GLU A 1025 -20.21 -44.19 46.56
CA GLU A 1025 -18.83 -44.11 47.09
C GLU A 1025 -18.72 -43.04 48.19
N LEU A 1026 -19.53 -41.90 48.05
CA LEU A 1026 -19.44 -40.82 49.07
C LEU A 1026 -20.17 -41.23 50.35
N THR A 1027 -21.19 -42.05 50.15
CA THR A 1027 -21.91 -42.51 51.36
C THR A 1027 -21.06 -43.53 52.12
N GLU A 1028 -20.30 -44.37 51.40
CA GLU A 1028 -19.46 -45.41 52.04
C GLU A 1028 -18.26 -44.79 52.76
N ILE A 1029 -17.68 -43.72 52.08
CA ILE A 1029 -16.53 -43.11 52.79
C ILE A 1029 -17.02 -42.38 54.05
N HIS A 1030 -18.40 -42.03 54.19
CA HIS A 1030 -18.97 -41.45 55.42
C HIS A 1030 -19.44 -42.58 56.35
N GLU A 1031 -18.87 -43.86 56.01
CA GLU A 1031 -19.21 -45.10 56.74
C GLU A 1031 -20.72 -45.28 56.89
N GLY A 1032 -21.48 -44.76 55.86
CA GLY A 1032 -22.95 -44.98 55.80
C GLY A 1032 -23.29 -46.01 54.71
N THR A 1033 -24.61 -46.46 54.75
CA THR A 1033 -25.01 -47.44 53.71
C THR A 1033 -26.20 -46.89 52.91
N ILE A 1034 -26.09 -47.15 51.58
CA ILE A 1034 -27.23 -46.72 50.74
C ILE A 1034 -27.83 -47.96 50.07
N THR A 1035 -29.22 -48.07 50.21
CA THR A 1035 -29.93 -49.17 49.53
C THR A 1035 -31.11 -48.62 48.72
N ALA A 1036 -31.32 -49.35 47.59
CA ALA A 1036 -32.44 -48.86 46.75
C ALA A 1036 -33.50 -49.95 46.64
N SER A 1037 -34.79 -49.49 46.89
CA SER A 1037 -35.93 -50.39 46.64
C SER A 1037 -36.92 -49.76 45.64
N SER A 1038 -37.10 -50.52 44.57
CA SER A 1038 -37.95 -49.90 43.52
C SER A 1038 -38.80 -50.98 42.85
N LYS A 1039 -40.09 -50.62 42.57
CA LYS A 1039 -40.93 -51.48 41.70
C LYS A 1039 -41.33 -50.72 40.43
N GLU A 1040 -41.15 -51.43 39.33
CA GLU A 1040 -41.40 -50.75 38.04
C GLU A 1040 -42.83 -50.20 37.97
N GLY A 1041 -43.00 -48.84 37.67
CA GLY A 1041 -44.32 -48.19 37.48
C GLY A 1041 -44.85 -47.60 38.79
N GLU A 1042 -44.21 -47.86 39.96
CA GLU A 1042 -44.75 -47.39 41.26
C GLU A 1042 -43.76 -46.44 41.95
N GLY A 1043 -42.50 -46.22 41.48
CA GLY A 1043 -41.50 -45.24 41.98
C GLY A 1043 -40.33 -45.95 42.64
N THR A 1044 -39.31 -45.11 43.04
CA THR A 1044 -38.06 -45.66 43.62
C THR A 1044 -37.77 -44.96 44.95
N GLU A 1045 -37.37 -45.95 45.87
CA GLU A 1045 -36.96 -45.38 47.18
C GLU A 1045 -35.50 -45.69 47.47
N PHE A 1046 -34.77 -44.49 47.75
CA PHE A 1046 -33.37 -44.70 48.20
C PHE A 1046 -33.26 -44.43 49.71
N LEU A 1047 -32.68 -45.55 50.37
CA LEU A 1047 -32.53 -45.42 51.85
C LEU A 1047 -31.04 -45.31 52.23
N LEU A 1048 -30.80 -44.08 52.88
CA LEU A 1048 -29.40 -43.88 53.36
C LEU A 1048 -29.40 -43.89 54.90
N GLU A 1049 -28.30 -44.78 55.38
CA GLU A 1049 -28.20 -44.86 56.83
C GLU A 1049 -26.82 -44.37 57.31
N PHE A 1050 -27.02 -43.34 58.28
CA PHE A 1050 -25.75 -42.82 58.82
C PHE A 1050 -25.79 -42.92 60.35
N ARG A 1051 -24.44 -43.07 60.97
CA ARG A 1051 -24.39 -43.09 62.45
C ARG A 1051 -24.20 -41.68 62.99
N LYS A 1052 -24.89 -41.26 64.09
CA LYS A 1052 -24.99 -39.87 64.57
C LYS A 1052 -23.69 -39.44 65.25
N GLY A 1053 -22.88 -40.39 65.90
CA GLY A 1053 -21.76 -40.02 66.80
C GLY A 1053 -20.42 -39.98 66.03
N LYS A 1054 -19.37 -39.41 66.57
CA LYS A 1054 -18.04 -39.21 65.95
C LYS A 1054 -17.18 -40.48 66.12
N SER A 1055 -17.55 -41.44 66.96
CA SER A 1055 -16.66 -42.53 67.43
C SER A 1055 -16.53 -43.62 66.38
N HIS A 1056 -17.33 -43.59 65.28
CA HIS A 1056 -17.20 -44.64 64.24
C HIS A 1056 -16.28 -44.19 63.10
N PHE A 1057 -15.69 -42.96 63.20
CA PHE A 1057 -14.76 -42.57 62.13
C PHE A 1057 -13.33 -42.89 62.56
N ASN A 1058 -12.73 -44.20 62.50
CA ASN A 1058 -11.40 -44.65 62.97
C ASN A 1058 -10.43 -44.78 61.79
N ARG A 1059 -10.49 -43.70 60.88
CA ARG A 1059 -9.52 -43.83 59.75
C ARG A 1059 -8.61 -42.60 59.71
N GLU A 1060 -7.15 -42.74 59.47
CA GLU A 1060 -6.12 -41.73 59.17
C GLU A 1060 -6.51 -40.86 57.97
N GLY A 1061 -6.85 -39.44 58.22
CA GLY A 1061 -7.15 -38.48 57.12
C GLY A 1061 -8.53 -37.82 57.33
N ILE A 1062 -9.03 -37.74 58.65
CA ILE A 1062 -10.29 -37.06 59.00
C ILE A 1062 -9.95 -35.74 59.71
N ILE A 1063 -10.36 -34.63 59.09
CA ILE A 1063 -10.11 -33.30 59.68
C ILE A 1063 -11.38 -32.82 60.38
N TYR A 1064 -11.28 -32.60 61.88
CA TYR A 1064 -12.48 -32.16 62.64
C TYR A 1064 -12.51 -30.63 62.71
N ASN A 1065 -13.56 -30.02 62.24
CA ASN A 1065 -13.70 -28.54 62.28
C ASN A 1065 -14.59 -28.14 63.46
N TYR A 1066 -13.96 -27.77 64.79
CA TYR A 1066 -14.79 -27.44 65.97
C TYR A 1066 -14.90 -25.92 66.12
N ASP A 1067 -15.69 -25.20 65.33
CA ASP A 1067 -16.05 -23.84 65.82
C ASP A 1067 -17.56 -23.62 65.60
N GLU A 1068 -18.38 -23.66 66.73
CA GLU A 1068 -19.61 -22.96 67.17
C GLU A 1068 -19.55 -21.46 66.85
N VAL A 1069 -20.25 -21.02 65.73
CA VAL A 1069 -20.64 -19.59 65.81
C VAL A 1069 -22.05 -19.45 65.24
N GLN A 1070 -23.13 -18.94 66.19
CA GLN A 1070 -24.14 -17.91 66.46
C GLN A 1070 -24.70 -17.31 65.16
N PRO A 1071 -26.09 -17.25 65.09
CA PRO A 1071 -27.02 -16.81 64.04
C PRO A 1071 -26.96 -15.28 63.82
N GLY A 1072 -26.33 -14.76 62.71
CA GLY A 1072 -26.83 -13.45 62.18
C GLY A 1072 -25.67 -12.66 61.57
N GLU A 1073 -25.44 -12.67 60.22
CA GLU A 1073 -25.28 -11.42 59.43
C GLU A 1073 -24.81 -11.78 58.02
N ASP A 1074 -25.76 -11.80 56.96
CA ASP A 1074 -25.94 -11.35 55.57
C ASP A 1074 -24.64 -11.49 54.76
N VAL A 1075 -24.51 -12.73 54.16
CA VAL A 1075 -23.65 -12.76 52.95
C VAL A 1075 -24.45 -13.35 51.79
N MET A 1076 -25.08 -12.50 50.99
CA MET A 1076 -25.38 -12.27 49.56
C MET A 1076 -25.41 -13.60 48.78
N PRO A 1077 -26.62 -14.04 48.23
CA PRO A 1077 -26.84 -15.25 47.43
C PRO A 1077 -26.09 -15.18 46.08
N LEU A 1078 -25.00 -16.05 45.94
CA LEU A 1078 -24.47 -16.42 44.62
C LEU A 1078 -25.56 -17.12 43.78
N PRO A 1079 -25.95 -16.43 42.65
CA PRO A 1079 -26.96 -16.57 41.59
C PRO A 1079 -26.98 -18.00 41.01
N ALA A 1080 -28.12 -18.74 41.28
CA ALA A 1080 -28.85 -19.78 40.52
C ALA A 1080 -28.45 -19.78 39.04
N PRO A 1081 -27.74 -20.85 38.54
CA PRO A 1081 -27.57 -20.90 37.08
C PRO A 1081 -28.90 -20.71 36.33
N GLU A 1082 -29.31 -19.46 35.99
CA GLU A 1082 -30.04 -18.97 34.81
C GLU A 1082 -29.95 -19.94 33.63
N GLU A 1083 -30.63 -21.10 33.66
CA GLU A 1083 -31.16 -21.71 32.43
C GLU A 1083 -32.12 -20.76 31.70
N SER A 1084 -31.57 -19.63 31.11
CA SER A 1084 -32.25 -18.90 30.01
C SER A 1084 -32.82 -19.87 28.97
N GLY A 1085 -34.00 -20.42 29.29
CA GLY A 1085 -35.35 -20.42 28.66
C GLY A 1085 -35.40 -19.50 27.43
N MET A 1086 -34.71 -20.00 26.33
CA MET A 1086 -35.22 -19.46 25.04
C MET A 1086 -36.10 -20.51 24.36
N GLU A 1087 -37.47 -20.52 24.69
CA GLU A 1087 -38.73 -20.75 23.95
C GLU A 1087 -38.46 -21.05 22.47
N PHE A 1088 -38.25 -22.36 22.07
CA PHE A 1088 -38.52 -22.69 20.65
C PHE A 1088 -39.96 -23.17 20.49
N GLN A 1089 -40.89 -22.19 20.13
CA GLN A 1089 -42.00 -22.23 19.14
C GLN A 1089 -42.12 -23.61 18.49
N GLU A 1090 -42.84 -24.54 19.21
CA GLU A 1090 -43.66 -25.63 18.62
C GLU A 1090 -43.93 -25.39 17.13
N THR A 1091 -42.91 -25.60 16.24
CA THR A 1091 -43.28 -25.75 14.80
C THR A 1091 -43.87 -27.14 14.57
N SER A 1092 -45.20 -27.28 14.88
CA SER A 1092 -46.28 -27.87 14.07
C SER A 1092 -45.74 -28.63 12.87
N ALA A 1093 -45.14 -29.93 13.08
CA ALA A 1093 -45.34 -31.08 12.17
C ALA A 1093 -46.24 -30.70 10.98
N VAL A 1094 -45.78 -29.91 10.00
CA VAL A 1094 -46.39 -29.96 8.65
C VAL A 1094 -47.11 -31.30 8.45
N SER A 1095 -48.38 -31.43 8.96
CA SER A 1095 -49.54 -32.16 8.41
C SER A 1095 -49.50 -32.21 6.88
N LEU A 1096 -48.97 -33.41 6.28
CA LEU A 1096 -49.16 -34.10 4.99
C LEU A 1096 -50.39 -33.59 4.24
N ASN A 1097 -50.76 -32.30 4.48
CA ASN A 1097 -51.82 -31.84 3.57
C ASN A 1097 -51.43 -30.51 2.91
N GLU A 1098 -50.09 -30.29 2.52
CA GLU A 1098 -49.90 -29.16 1.57
C GLU A 1098 -48.74 -29.48 0.62
N ILE A 1099 -48.63 -30.74 0.03
CA ILE A 1099 -47.86 -30.92 -1.23
C ILE A 1099 -48.81 -30.66 -2.41
N THR A 1100 -48.83 -29.35 -2.83
CA THR A 1100 -49.51 -28.91 -4.07
C THR A 1100 -49.02 -29.73 -5.28
N PRO A 1101 -49.93 -30.49 -5.93
CA PRO A 1101 -49.70 -31.43 -7.03
C PRO A 1101 -48.77 -30.86 -8.10
N TYR A 1102 -47.87 -29.69 -7.64
CA TYR A 1102 -47.01 -29.29 -8.77
C TYR A 1102 -45.61 -28.97 -8.25
N ASP A 1103 -45.07 -29.64 -6.93
CA ASP A 1103 -43.65 -29.44 -6.53
C ASP A 1103 -42.85 -30.72 -6.85
N ASP A 1104 -42.03 -30.62 -8.02
CA ASP A 1104 -41.32 -31.74 -8.68
C ASP A 1104 -40.03 -32.09 -7.92
N ARG A 1105 -39.81 -31.60 -6.54
CA ARG A 1105 -38.52 -31.94 -5.90
C ARG A 1105 -38.63 -33.32 -5.22
N GLU A 1106 -37.48 -34.04 -5.22
CA GLU A 1106 -37.42 -35.43 -4.71
C GLU A 1106 -37.53 -35.46 -3.18
N VAL A 1107 -38.26 -36.48 -2.62
CA VAL A 1107 -38.54 -36.57 -1.17
C VAL A 1107 -37.49 -37.48 -0.51
N VAL A 1108 -36.87 -36.83 0.61
CA VAL A 1108 -35.88 -37.64 1.35
C VAL A 1108 -36.41 -37.87 2.76
N LEU A 1109 -36.38 -39.27 3.14
CA LEU A 1109 -36.79 -39.59 4.51
C LEU A 1109 -35.55 -39.85 5.39
N ILE A 1110 -35.56 -39.03 6.56
CA ILE A 1110 -34.42 -39.20 7.48
C ILE A 1110 -34.93 -39.95 8.73
N THR A 1111 -34.20 -41.12 8.97
CA THR A 1111 -34.61 -41.87 10.16
C THR A 1111 -33.42 -42.01 11.13
N ASP A 1112 -33.53 -41.22 12.32
CA ASP A 1112 -32.46 -41.26 13.34
C ASP A 1112 -33.07 -40.96 14.72
N ASP A 1113 -32.46 -41.71 15.71
CA ASP A 1113 -33.08 -41.57 17.06
C ASP A 1113 -32.54 -40.33 17.78
N ASN A 1114 -31.43 -39.77 17.17
CA ASN A 1114 -30.92 -38.54 17.83
C ASN A 1114 -31.49 -37.27 17.16
N ALA A 1115 -32.17 -36.43 18.04
CA ALA A 1115 -32.93 -35.27 17.50
C ALA A 1115 -31.98 -34.19 16.99
N ASP A 1116 -30.77 -34.15 17.63
CA ASP A 1116 -29.81 -33.09 17.18
C ASP A 1116 -29.21 -33.43 15.80
N ILE A 1117 -28.96 -34.65 15.60
CA ILE A 1117 -28.37 -35.07 14.31
C ILE A 1117 -29.44 -35.00 13.20
N ARG A 1118 -30.76 -35.37 13.56
CA ARG A 1118 -31.84 -35.25 12.53
C ARG A 1118 -32.06 -33.79 12.15
N ALA A 1119 -31.96 -32.91 13.18
CA ALA A 1119 -32.13 -31.47 12.88
C ALA A 1119 -30.97 -30.95 12.01
N TYR A 1120 -29.83 -31.41 12.31
CA TYR A 1120 -28.67 -30.95 11.54
C TYR A 1120 -28.77 -31.40 10.07
N ILE A 1121 -29.14 -32.68 9.87
CA ILE A 1121 -29.18 -33.20 8.49
C ILE A 1121 -30.36 -32.56 7.75
N LYS A 1122 -31.49 -32.37 8.43
CA LYS A 1122 -32.64 -31.70 7.80
C LYS A 1122 -32.28 -30.28 7.34
N GLU A 1123 -31.68 -29.55 8.24
CA GLU A 1123 -31.31 -28.18 7.87
C GLU A 1123 -30.36 -28.16 6.66
N THR A 1124 -29.55 -29.14 6.56
CA THR A 1124 -28.57 -29.13 5.45
C THR A 1124 -29.25 -29.48 4.12
N LEU A 1125 -30.29 -30.24 4.20
CA LEU A 1125 -30.77 -30.76 2.90
C LEU A 1125 -32.10 -30.12 2.53
N GLU A 1126 -32.78 -29.33 3.50
CA GLU A 1126 -34.18 -28.87 3.32
C GLU A 1126 -34.25 -27.82 2.20
N GLY A 1127 -33.03 -27.19 1.63
CA GLY A 1127 -33.03 -26.21 0.51
C GLY A 1127 -33.22 -26.89 -0.85
N ASP A 1128 -32.91 -28.19 -1.00
CA ASP A 1128 -32.89 -28.84 -2.34
C ASP A 1128 -33.86 -30.02 -2.37
N TYR A 1129 -34.30 -30.52 -1.16
CA TYR A 1129 -35.19 -31.70 -1.16
C TYR A 1129 -36.33 -31.46 -0.17
N ILE A 1130 -37.44 -32.27 -0.43
CA ILE A 1130 -38.51 -32.28 0.60
C ILE A 1130 -38.19 -33.35 1.66
N ILE A 1131 -38.11 -32.80 2.96
CA ILE A 1131 -37.52 -33.74 3.94
C ILE A 1131 -38.64 -34.23 4.87
N ALA A 1132 -38.68 -35.62 4.96
CA ALA A 1132 -39.54 -36.25 5.99
C ALA A 1132 -38.69 -36.92 7.06
N GLU A 1133 -39.19 -36.75 8.40
CA GLU A 1133 -38.32 -37.27 9.48
C GLU A 1133 -39.05 -38.41 10.22
N ALA A 1134 -38.12 -39.36 10.62
CA ALA A 1134 -38.67 -40.40 11.50
C ALA A 1134 -37.67 -40.71 12.62
N GLU A 1135 -38.22 -40.99 13.77
CA GLU A 1135 -37.38 -41.04 14.99
C GLU A 1135 -36.84 -42.46 15.23
N ASN A 1136 -37.35 -43.46 14.48
CA ASN A 1136 -36.76 -44.81 14.58
C ASN A 1136 -37.16 -45.64 13.35
N GLY A 1137 -36.52 -46.87 13.29
CA GLY A 1137 -36.62 -47.70 12.06
C GLY A 1137 -38.05 -48.18 11.82
N ILE A 1138 -38.91 -48.30 12.84
CA ILE A 1138 -40.30 -48.79 12.63
C ILE A 1138 -41.17 -47.66 12.09
N ASN A 1139 -41.03 -46.42 12.71
CA ASN A 1139 -41.79 -45.26 12.17
C ASN A 1139 -41.30 -44.88 10.77
N GLY A 1140 -39.95 -45.17 10.65
CA GLY A 1140 -39.40 -44.88 9.29
C GLY A 1140 -39.96 -45.82 8.23
N LEU A 1141 -40.20 -47.07 8.62
CA LEU A 1141 -40.72 -48.05 7.63
C LEU A 1141 -42.17 -47.73 7.27
N GLU A 1142 -42.93 -47.28 8.27
CA GLU A 1142 -44.33 -46.91 7.98
C GLU A 1142 -44.39 -45.65 7.10
N ALA A 1143 -43.49 -44.71 7.42
CA ALA A 1143 -43.51 -43.46 6.62
C ALA A 1143 -43.01 -43.73 5.19
N ALA A 1144 -42.10 -44.72 5.05
CA ALA A 1144 -41.57 -45.01 3.70
C ALA A 1144 -42.64 -45.68 2.83
N ARG A 1145 -43.57 -46.41 3.42
CA ARG A 1145 -44.60 -47.09 2.61
C ARG A 1145 -45.69 -46.11 2.19
N LYS A 1146 -45.78 -45.16 3.09
CA LYS A 1146 -46.87 -44.21 2.76
C LYS A 1146 -46.39 -43.13 1.78
N LEU A 1147 -45.13 -42.65 1.98
CA LEU A 1147 -44.70 -41.44 1.22
C LEU A 1147 -43.88 -41.88 0.00
N ILE A 1148 -43.51 -43.11 -0.11
CA ILE A 1148 -42.59 -43.70 -1.10
C ILE A 1148 -41.52 -42.68 -1.50
N PRO A 1149 -40.54 -42.47 -0.48
CA PRO A 1149 -39.55 -41.42 -0.78
C PRO A 1149 -38.52 -41.86 -1.82
N ASP A 1150 -37.86 -40.78 -2.32
CA ASP A 1150 -36.86 -41.12 -3.36
C ASP A 1150 -35.54 -41.58 -2.72
N LEU A 1151 -35.30 -41.16 -1.42
CA LEU A 1151 -34.07 -41.58 -0.72
C LEU A 1151 -34.35 -41.63 0.78
N ILE A 1152 -33.72 -42.76 1.37
CA ILE A 1152 -33.85 -42.82 2.84
C ILE A 1152 -32.45 -42.79 3.47
N ILE A 1153 -32.32 -41.80 4.48
CA ILE A 1153 -31.07 -41.79 5.24
C ILE A 1153 -31.37 -42.30 6.66
N THR A 1154 -30.67 -43.44 6.97
CA THR A 1154 -31.04 -44.01 8.28
C THR A 1154 -29.77 -44.30 9.08
N ASP A 1155 -29.77 -44.20 10.46
CA ASP A 1155 -28.69 -44.58 11.36
C ASP A 1155 -28.68 -46.10 11.59
N VAL A 1156 -27.44 -46.61 11.73
CA VAL A 1156 -27.30 -48.08 11.84
C VAL A 1156 -27.76 -48.54 13.23
N MET A 1157 -27.47 -47.60 14.20
CA MET A 1157 -27.85 -48.03 15.57
C MET A 1157 -29.09 -47.25 16.04
N MET A 1158 -30.32 -47.88 15.80
CA MET A 1158 -31.58 -47.25 16.25
C MET A 1158 -32.38 -48.25 17.10
N PRO A 1159 -32.98 -47.75 18.13
CA PRO A 1159 -33.71 -48.66 19.03
C PRO A 1159 -34.98 -49.22 18.37
N GLY A 1160 -35.38 -50.48 18.73
CA GLY A 1160 -36.54 -51.19 18.17
C GLY A 1160 -36.19 -51.89 16.85
N MET A 1161 -35.94 -51.09 15.80
CA MET A 1161 -35.49 -51.65 14.50
C MET A 1161 -34.23 -50.91 14.03
N ASN A 1162 -33.22 -51.76 14.07
CA ASN A 1162 -31.97 -51.06 13.71
C ASN A 1162 -31.86 -50.87 12.19
N GLY A 1163 -31.02 -49.94 11.80
CA GLY A 1163 -30.95 -49.41 10.41
C GLY A 1163 -30.76 -50.52 9.38
N PHE A 1164 -30.06 -51.69 9.89
CA PHE A 1164 -29.89 -52.78 8.91
C PHE A 1164 -31.20 -53.56 8.74
N GLU A 1165 -31.88 -53.74 9.86
CA GLU A 1165 -33.19 -54.43 9.81
C GLU A 1165 -34.24 -53.59 9.07
N PHE A 1166 -34.19 -52.27 9.31
CA PHE A 1166 -35.09 -51.35 8.59
C PHE A 1166 -34.81 -51.38 7.09
N SER A 1167 -33.54 -51.44 6.71
CA SER A 1167 -33.21 -51.46 5.27
C SER A 1167 -33.62 -52.79 4.65
N LYS A 1168 -33.42 -53.86 5.45
CA LYS A 1168 -33.82 -55.18 4.90
C LYS A 1168 -35.33 -55.23 4.66
N GLU A 1169 -36.12 -54.63 5.60
CA GLU A 1169 -37.58 -54.68 5.45
C GLU A 1169 -38.06 -53.78 4.30
N ILE A 1170 -37.41 -52.63 4.14
CA ILE A 1170 -37.81 -51.75 3.03
C ILE A 1170 -37.47 -52.41 1.70
N LYS A 1171 -36.26 -53.22 1.72
CA LYS A 1171 -35.82 -53.82 0.43
C LYS A 1171 -36.63 -55.09 0.14
N SER A 1172 -37.30 -55.62 1.10
CA SER A 1172 -38.04 -56.88 0.87
C SER A 1172 -39.49 -56.58 0.47
N ASP A 1173 -39.91 -55.26 0.51
CA ASP A 1173 -41.28 -54.91 0.11
C ASP A 1173 -41.29 -54.31 -1.31
N ILE A 1174 -42.13 -54.93 -2.18
CA ILE A 1174 -42.08 -54.60 -3.63
C ILE A 1174 -42.36 -53.10 -3.84
N LEU A 1175 -43.12 -52.46 -2.92
CA LEU A 1175 -43.47 -51.04 -3.14
C LEU A 1175 -42.31 -50.13 -2.74
N THR A 1176 -41.38 -50.48 -1.86
CA THR A 1176 -40.33 -49.56 -1.35
C THR A 1176 -38.95 -50.11 -1.71
N SER A 1177 -38.88 -51.31 -2.39
CA SER A 1177 -37.59 -52.03 -2.56
C SER A 1177 -36.68 -51.29 -3.54
N HIS A 1178 -37.29 -50.42 -4.40
CA HIS A 1178 -36.46 -49.69 -5.39
C HIS A 1178 -35.86 -48.42 -4.79
N ILE A 1179 -36.25 -48.06 -3.50
CA ILE A 1179 -35.74 -46.79 -2.95
C ILE A 1179 -34.30 -47.02 -2.45
N PRO A 1180 -33.38 -46.11 -2.95
CA PRO A 1180 -31.99 -46.26 -2.50
C PRO A 1180 -31.83 -45.93 -1.00
#